data_AF-A0A0S8K122-F1
#
_entry.id   AF-A0A0S8K122-F1
#
_cell.length_a   1.000
_cell.length_b   1.000
_cell.length_c   1.000
_cell.angle_alpha   90.00
_cell.angle_beta   90.00
_cell.angle_gamma   90.00
#
_symmetry.space_group_name_H-M   'P 1'
#
loop_
_entity.id
_entity.type
_entity.pdbx_description
1 polymer ?
#
loop_
_entity_poly.entity_id
_entity_poly.type
_entity_poly.pdbx_seq_one_letter_code
_entity_poly.pdbx_strand_id
1 'polypeptide(L)'
;MKPYDEIRRICEKNSRMSAKLVDEFLIGYAARHHGLEKKMNQQFARYRHVTGKFDKGIVNRMKSQYIAHRIFREGGMIGKLMNNPALKRFEGEERDYLEQQAAMPWRFSFSVITGEPEDEFFLMEDIFSELEYLVFSPGISQLKASGNPVLWLNLIGFNGSCWQSYGPIGAFNSFQSDDIYFFATELNPEIGDEADVASHIETNPLPYMMLLSGAAYPLTFHKKEQMRYMMAEYDLDTLDTAALKKSFKTEYDSGVYRFSHKEWGKPPHLAQAYFDENLKLILFTAMTARGFRKLVNGVNVFGYHFSDDPFLSINTSMLVTAQDILKKKIVLNEYEELFHVEPDEGKQEVIDEMNAFMALVLPDINAGRMPDIEVAAGKSGLAIETAHDLVNMVTGKLLDLPAGDAGASQKEAALYREIYLLADEIRQMEPWKWMYETDFFGVKMPENDRVHFVSVMGAEGQFFALSAYKGYHALAQLLDFHEHAETMPPETILTIPHLMLSFADREMLSREHLDTIKLSGIKFRGKGKWPHLEEFVPGYTPVFPEGEALSDLPLLMDQVALVLHRAKEDPGCLFREGDPFDSILVRTPSGSSGRLKWEDRYETFDPEWGGKGVHIDYSLKTRAEVSQLSEGPQVVQVDLVMLPTPVKEKGKKGYFPFMLLLVDKQSGIVPGMAMLTPQPDLHTMYESIPQKLLEEITNLGFRPKKIEIRSELLFVLLQEVLKEAYCSPERVEQMPQLDEAVESLRSHLAP
;
A
#
# COMPACT_ATOMS: atom_id res chain seq x y z
N MET A 1 21.25 12.33 -22.59
CA MET A 1 20.49 13.55 -22.27
C MET A 1 21.14 14.74 -22.96
N LYS A 2 20.40 15.67 -23.56
CA LYS A 2 21.00 16.89 -24.13
C LYS A 2 21.66 17.71 -23.01
N PRO A 3 22.78 18.41 -23.27
CA PRO A 3 23.34 19.35 -22.30
C PRO A 3 22.31 20.44 -21.94
N TYR A 4 22.28 20.88 -20.68
CA TYR A 4 21.30 21.87 -20.22
C TYR A 4 21.40 23.20 -21.00
N ASP A 5 22.59 23.61 -21.44
CA ASP A 5 22.77 24.78 -22.31
C ASP A 5 22.07 24.67 -23.68
N GLU A 6 21.92 23.46 -24.21
CA GLU A 6 21.16 23.23 -25.44
C GLU A 6 19.65 23.29 -25.16
N ILE A 7 19.20 22.64 -24.08
CA ILE A 7 17.79 22.65 -23.67
C ILE A 7 17.35 24.09 -23.37
N ARG A 8 18.18 24.88 -22.67
CA ARG A 8 17.92 26.29 -22.36
C ARG A 8 17.66 27.12 -23.61
N ARG A 9 18.49 26.98 -24.65
CA ARG A 9 18.30 27.69 -25.93
C ARG A 9 16.97 27.34 -26.60
N ILE A 10 16.54 26.07 -26.50
CA ILE A 10 15.22 25.62 -26.97
C ILE A 10 14.11 26.28 -26.15
N CYS A 11 14.22 26.24 -24.82
CA CYS A 11 13.25 26.85 -23.91
C CYS A 11 13.08 28.35 -24.12
N GLU A 12 14.18 29.09 -24.29
CA GLU A 12 14.15 30.54 -24.55
C GLU A 12 13.52 30.86 -25.91
N LYS A 13 13.81 30.06 -26.94
CA LYS A 13 13.15 30.18 -28.25
C LYS A 13 11.66 29.91 -28.12
N ASN A 14 11.28 28.85 -27.42
CA ASN A 14 9.89 28.48 -27.17
C ASN A 14 9.14 29.56 -26.39
N SER A 15 9.76 30.19 -25.38
CA SER A 15 9.18 31.31 -24.64
C SER A 15 8.92 32.53 -25.54
N ARG A 16 9.85 32.86 -26.46
CA ARG A 16 9.64 33.93 -27.45
C ARG A 16 8.48 33.63 -28.40
N MET A 17 8.37 32.38 -28.85
CA MET A 17 7.25 31.94 -29.70
C MET A 17 5.92 31.93 -28.95
N SER A 18 5.90 31.49 -27.69
CA SER A 18 4.73 31.54 -26.83
C SER A 18 4.22 32.97 -26.64
N ALA A 19 5.11 33.92 -26.34
CA ALA A 19 4.73 35.33 -26.21
C ALA A 19 4.10 35.87 -27.51
N LYS A 20 4.73 35.63 -28.66
CA LYS A 20 4.27 36.11 -29.95
C LYS A 20 2.97 35.46 -30.44
N LEU A 21 2.86 34.14 -30.30
CA LEU A 21 1.76 33.38 -30.91
C LEU A 21 0.62 33.12 -29.92
N VAL A 22 0.94 32.78 -28.68
CA VAL A 22 -0.08 32.47 -27.66
C VAL A 22 -0.64 33.76 -27.06
N ASP A 23 0.23 34.61 -26.50
CA ASP A 23 -0.20 35.79 -25.74
C ASP A 23 -0.74 36.91 -26.63
N GLU A 24 0.00 37.28 -27.67
CA GLU A 24 -0.38 38.39 -28.55
C GLU A 24 -1.49 38.03 -29.55
N PHE A 25 -1.69 36.74 -29.86
CA PHE A 25 -2.64 36.30 -30.89
C PHE A 25 -3.69 35.29 -30.40
N LEU A 26 -3.30 34.05 -30.08
CA LEU A 26 -4.26 32.95 -29.92
C LEU A 26 -5.25 33.18 -28.78
N ILE A 27 -4.80 33.70 -27.64
CA ILE A 27 -5.69 33.97 -26.50
C ILE A 27 -6.76 34.98 -26.91
N GLY A 28 -6.35 36.12 -27.49
CA GLY A 28 -7.27 37.15 -27.95
C GLY A 28 -8.20 36.67 -29.07
N TYR A 29 -7.68 35.84 -29.98
CA TYR A 29 -8.44 35.28 -31.08
C TYR A 29 -9.51 34.28 -30.58
N ALA A 30 -9.11 33.32 -29.73
CA ALA A 30 -10.01 32.31 -29.19
C ALA A 30 -11.07 32.93 -28.25
N ALA A 31 -10.68 33.94 -27.47
CA ALA A 31 -11.58 34.73 -26.63
C ALA A 31 -12.75 35.33 -27.44
N ARG A 32 -12.44 36.01 -28.57
CA ARG A 32 -13.43 36.72 -29.40
C ARG A 32 -14.25 35.80 -30.30
N HIS A 33 -13.62 34.82 -30.95
CA HIS A 33 -14.27 34.07 -32.04
C HIS A 33 -14.89 32.74 -31.60
N HIS A 34 -14.59 32.25 -30.40
CA HIS A 34 -15.10 30.96 -29.90
C HIS A 34 -15.88 31.06 -28.59
N GLY A 35 -16.35 32.27 -28.22
CA GLY A 35 -17.17 32.50 -27.03
C GLY A 35 -16.47 32.19 -25.70
N LEU A 36 -15.15 31.93 -25.73
CA LEU A 36 -14.37 31.61 -24.54
C LEU A 36 -14.33 32.77 -23.55
N GLU A 37 -14.32 34.02 -24.03
CA GLU A 37 -14.33 35.18 -23.15
C GLU A 37 -15.59 35.22 -22.29
N LYS A 38 -16.76 35.00 -22.90
CA LYS A 38 -18.04 34.98 -22.19
C LYS A 38 -18.06 33.83 -21.18
N LYS A 39 -17.67 32.61 -21.58
CA LYS A 39 -17.66 31.43 -20.70
C LYS A 39 -16.69 31.60 -19.53
N MET A 40 -15.48 32.08 -19.80
CA MET A 40 -14.46 32.39 -18.80
C MET A 40 -14.97 33.45 -17.82
N ASN A 41 -15.47 34.60 -18.31
CA ASN A 41 -15.97 35.66 -17.43
C ASN A 41 -17.14 35.18 -16.57
N GLN A 42 -18.02 34.32 -17.10
CA GLN A 42 -19.11 33.69 -16.32
C GLN A 42 -18.57 32.76 -15.23
N GLN A 43 -17.53 31.96 -15.51
CA GLN A 43 -16.93 31.07 -14.51
C GLN A 43 -16.18 31.86 -13.42
N PHE A 44 -15.33 32.83 -13.80
CA PHE A 44 -14.62 33.69 -12.85
C PHE A 44 -15.58 34.56 -12.01
N ALA A 45 -16.75 34.92 -12.54
CA ALA A 45 -17.74 35.68 -11.78
C ALA A 45 -18.23 34.95 -10.52
N ARG A 46 -18.21 33.61 -10.50
CA ARG A 46 -18.58 32.78 -9.34
C ARG A 46 -17.60 32.94 -8.17
N TYR A 47 -16.35 33.26 -8.48
CA TYR A 47 -15.25 33.42 -7.52
C TYR A 47 -14.84 34.88 -7.30
N ARG A 48 -15.73 35.86 -7.56
CA ARG A 48 -15.42 37.29 -7.35
C ARG A 48 -14.94 37.63 -5.94
N HIS A 49 -15.46 36.94 -4.93
CA HIS A 49 -15.08 37.11 -3.52
C HIS A 49 -13.63 36.68 -3.25
N VAL A 50 -13.12 35.68 -3.98
CA VAL A 50 -11.73 35.23 -3.91
C VAL A 50 -10.85 36.07 -4.83
N THR A 51 -11.23 36.21 -6.10
CA THR A 51 -10.44 36.98 -7.09
C THR A 51 -10.26 38.45 -6.71
N GLY A 52 -11.18 39.03 -5.93
CA GLY A 52 -11.06 40.39 -5.39
C GLY A 52 -9.92 40.57 -4.38
N LYS A 53 -9.37 39.49 -3.83
CA LYS A 53 -8.20 39.49 -2.93
C LYS A 53 -6.87 39.64 -3.68
N PHE A 54 -6.88 39.48 -5.01
CA PHE A 54 -5.69 39.59 -5.85
C PHE A 54 -5.63 40.92 -6.60
N ASP A 55 -4.41 41.33 -6.97
CA ASP A 55 -4.23 42.43 -7.92
C ASP A 55 -4.88 42.11 -9.28
N LYS A 56 -5.41 43.15 -9.95
CA LYS A 56 -6.08 43.02 -11.25
C LYS A 56 -5.17 42.38 -12.31
N GLY A 57 -3.87 42.67 -12.27
CA GLY A 57 -2.88 42.06 -13.16
C GLY A 57 -2.78 40.55 -12.99
N ILE A 58 -2.79 40.05 -11.74
CA ILE A 58 -2.78 38.61 -11.45
C ILE A 58 -4.06 37.96 -11.97
N VAL A 59 -5.23 38.54 -11.69
CA VAL A 59 -6.52 38.01 -12.17
C VAL A 59 -6.57 37.96 -13.70
N ASN A 60 -6.05 38.98 -14.38
CA ASN A 60 -5.96 38.98 -15.84
C ASN A 60 -5.04 37.87 -16.36
N ARG A 61 -3.90 37.62 -15.70
CA ARG A 61 -3.02 36.49 -16.06
C ARG A 61 -3.67 35.13 -15.80
N MET A 62 -4.43 34.97 -14.71
CA MET A 62 -5.21 33.74 -14.47
C MET A 62 -6.23 33.51 -15.58
N LYS A 63 -6.93 34.57 -16.03
CA LYS A 63 -7.86 34.50 -17.16
C LYS A 63 -7.17 34.06 -18.45
N SER A 64 -6.00 34.63 -18.76
CA SER A 64 -5.18 34.22 -19.90
C SER A 64 -4.73 32.76 -19.80
N GLN A 65 -4.23 32.33 -18.64
CA GLN A 65 -3.83 30.94 -18.37
C GLN A 65 -5.00 29.96 -18.54
N TYR A 66 -6.19 30.31 -18.05
CA TYR A 66 -7.39 29.52 -18.25
C TYR A 66 -7.74 29.38 -19.74
N ILE A 67 -7.67 30.48 -20.52
CA ILE A 67 -7.92 30.42 -21.97
C ILE A 67 -6.87 29.56 -22.68
N ALA A 68 -5.59 29.73 -22.34
CA ALA A 68 -4.50 28.91 -22.89
C ALA A 68 -4.74 27.42 -22.63
N HIS A 69 -5.11 27.06 -21.39
CA HIS A 69 -5.53 25.69 -21.05
C HIS A 69 -6.67 25.22 -21.96
N ARG A 70 -7.74 26.00 -22.17
CA ARG A 70 -8.85 25.60 -23.06
C ARG A 70 -8.44 25.43 -24.52
N ILE A 71 -7.41 26.12 -24.98
CA ILE A 71 -6.87 25.97 -26.33
C ILE A 71 -6.08 24.67 -26.45
N PHE A 72 -5.13 24.44 -25.53
CA PHE A 72 -4.09 23.42 -25.68
C PHE A 72 -4.32 22.13 -24.87
N ARG A 73 -5.31 22.06 -23.98
CA ARG A 73 -5.67 20.83 -23.26
C ARG A 73 -6.02 19.69 -24.21
N GLU A 74 -6.08 18.48 -23.65
CA GLU A 74 -6.60 17.33 -24.38
C GLU A 74 -8.06 17.58 -24.80
N GLY A 75 -8.35 17.30 -26.07
CA GLY A 75 -9.62 17.65 -26.71
C GLY A 75 -9.86 19.16 -26.88
N GLY A 76 -8.83 19.98 -26.71
CA GLY A 76 -8.86 21.45 -26.79
C GLY A 76 -9.13 22.01 -28.18
N MET A 77 -9.07 23.34 -28.29
CA MET A 77 -9.40 24.05 -29.53
C MET A 77 -8.27 24.09 -30.56
N ILE A 78 -7.03 23.80 -30.17
CA ILE A 78 -5.87 23.99 -31.05
C ILE A 78 -6.02 23.25 -32.38
N GLY A 79 -6.45 21.98 -32.39
CA GLY A 79 -6.66 21.23 -33.63
C GLY A 79 -7.70 21.86 -34.57
N LYS A 80 -8.75 22.47 -34.04
CA LYS A 80 -9.76 23.22 -34.83
C LYS A 80 -9.19 24.54 -35.36
N LEU A 81 -8.40 25.23 -34.53
CA LEU A 81 -7.75 26.49 -34.89
C LEU A 81 -6.69 26.30 -35.98
N MET A 82 -5.96 25.18 -35.98
CA MET A 82 -4.88 24.90 -36.94
C MET A 82 -5.35 24.87 -38.40
N ASN A 83 -6.62 24.57 -38.65
CA ASN A 83 -7.24 24.58 -39.98
C ASN A 83 -7.88 25.93 -40.33
N ASN A 84 -7.93 26.89 -39.41
CA ASN A 84 -8.54 28.19 -39.61
C ASN A 84 -7.64 29.07 -40.52
N PRO A 85 -8.20 29.77 -41.52
CA PRO A 85 -7.45 30.70 -42.37
C PRO A 85 -6.60 31.72 -41.60
N ALA A 86 -7.04 32.15 -40.42
CA ALA A 86 -6.31 33.10 -39.58
C ALA A 86 -4.98 32.56 -39.03
N LEU A 87 -4.82 31.24 -38.93
CA LEU A 87 -3.57 30.58 -38.51
C LEU A 87 -2.72 30.13 -39.72
N LYS A 88 -3.30 30.00 -40.92
CA LYS A 88 -2.57 29.63 -42.14
C LYS A 88 -1.52 30.65 -42.56
N ARG A 89 -1.59 31.89 -42.05
CA ARG A 89 -0.60 32.94 -42.30
C ARG A 89 0.73 32.73 -41.56
N PHE A 90 0.75 31.86 -40.54
CA PHE A 90 1.96 31.52 -39.82
C PHE A 90 2.64 30.37 -40.55
N GLU A 91 3.90 30.59 -40.95
CA GLU A 91 4.69 29.66 -41.77
C GLU A 91 6.05 29.40 -41.10
N GLY A 92 6.76 28.36 -41.54
CA GLY A 92 8.07 28.00 -41.01
C GLY A 92 8.03 27.75 -39.49
N GLU A 93 8.97 28.35 -38.75
CA GLU A 93 9.15 28.08 -37.32
C GLU A 93 7.90 28.37 -36.46
N GLU A 94 7.06 29.33 -36.86
CA GLU A 94 5.82 29.65 -36.15
C GLU A 94 4.78 28.54 -36.32
N ARG A 95 4.73 27.95 -37.52
CA ARG A 95 3.85 26.82 -37.81
C ARG A 95 4.33 25.58 -37.07
N ASP A 96 5.63 25.32 -37.10
CA ASP A 96 6.25 24.19 -36.41
C ASP A 96 5.98 24.23 -34.90
N TYR A 97 6.11 25.42 -34.29
CA TYR A 97 5.74 25.64 -32.88
C TYR A 97 4.28 25.26 -32.62
N LEU A 98 3.34 25.77 -33.43
CA LEU A 98 1.91 25.49 -33.22
C LEU A 98 1.57 24.01 -33.41
N GLU A 99 2.19 23.35 -34.38
CA GLU A 99 2.01 21.91 -34.60
C GLU A 99 2.57 21.08 -33.45
N GLN A 100 3.73 21.46 -32.93
CA GLN A 100 4.30 20.84 -31.73
C GLN A 100 3.39 21.00 -30.51
N GLN A 101 2.91 22.21 -30.23
CA GLN A 101 2.00 22.47 -29.11
C GLN A 101 0.62 21.81 -29.30
N ALA A 102 0.21 21.53 -30.54
CA ALA A 102 -1.01 20.77 -30.82
C ALA A 102 -0.85 19.26 -30.61
N ALA A 103 0.38 18.73 -30.76
CA ALA A 103 0.66 17.31 -30.61
C ALA A 103 0.73 16.85 -29.15
N MET A 104 1.15 17.74 -28.23
CA MET A 104 1.27 17.43 -26.80
C MET A 104 0.36 18.36 -25.98
N PRO A 105 -0.71 17.82 -25.36
CA PRO A 105 -1.63 18.61 -24.57
C PRO A 105 -0.97 19.36 -23.41
N TRP A 106 -1.43 20.60 -23.19
CA TRP A 106 -1.09 21.34 -21.98
C TRP A 106 -1.97 20.85 -20.83
N ARG A 107 -1.37 20.71 -19.65
CA ARG A 107 -2.08 20.23 -18.46
C ARG A 107 -1.69 21.03 -17.23
N PHE A 108 -2.61 21.15 -16.30
CA PHE A 108 -2.27 21.60 -14.96
C PHE A 108 -1.60 20.46 -14.20
N SER A 109 -0.61 20.79 -13.40
CA SER A 109 0.09 19.84 -12.54
C SER A 109 0.25 20.45 -11.16
N PHE A 110 -0.25 19.73 -10.15
CA PHE A 110 0.22 19.86 -8.79
C PHE A 110 1.46 18.99 -8.62
N SER A 111 2.57 19.58 -8.19
CA SER A 111 3.85 18.90 -8.21
C SER A 111 4.78 19.34 -7.09
N VAL A 112 5.70 18.46 -6.71
CA VAL A 112 6.80 18.74 -5.79
C VAL A 112 8.12 18.77 -6.55
N ILE A 113 9.08 19.59 -6.09
CA ILE A 113 10.43 19.59 -6.64
C ILE A 113 11.19 18.42 -6.00
N THR A 114 11.66 17.47 -6.82
CA THR A 114 12.48 16.33 -6.40
C THR A 114 13.96 16.53 -6.67
N GLY A 115 14.32 17.49 -7.53
CA GLY A 115 15.72 17.84 -7.81
C GLY A 115 15.89 19.14 -8.58
N GLU A 116 17.09 19.69 -8.53
CA GLU A 116 17.47 20.97 -9.14
C GLU A 116 18.78 20.80 -9.91
N PRO A 117 18.73 20.17 -11.09
CA PRO A 117 19.94 19.77 -11.78
C PRO A 117 20.72 20.92 -12.41
N GLU A 118 20.09 22.08 -12.63
CA GLU A 118 20.70 23.29 -13.20
C GLU A 118 19.83 24.52 -12.89
N ASP A 119 20.39 25.73 -12.97
CA ASP A 119 19.65 26.99 -12.74
C ASP A 119 18.36 27.05 -13.57
N GLU A 120 17.22 27.36 -12.92
CA GLU A 120 15.88 27.42 -13.55
C GLU A 120 15.34 26.08 -14.11
N PHE A 121 16.07 24.98 -13.92
CA PHE A 121 15.64 23.63 -14.25
C PHE A 121 15.28 22.85 -12.98
N PHE A 122 14.09 22.24 -12.99
CA PHE A 122 13.53 21.52 -11.85
C PHE A 122 13.06 20.15 -12.28
N LEU A 123 13.51 19.10 -11.59
CA LEU A 123 12.87 17.79 -11.63
C LEU A 123 11.63 17.87 -10.74
N MET A 124 10.48 17.61 -11.35
CA MET A 124 9.17 17.73 -10.72
C MET A 124 8.49 16.36 -10.72
N GLU A 125 7.85 16.00 -9.62
CA GLU A 125 6.92 14.86 -9.54
C GLU A 125 5.50 15.40 -9.38
N ASP A 126 4.59 15.02 -10.28
CA ASP A 126 3.17 15.33 -10.17
C ASP A 126 2.53 14.48 -9.06
N ILE A 127 1.85 15.09 -8.10
CA ILE A 127 1.41 14.42 -6.86
C ILE A 127 0.26 13.42 -7.04
N PHE A 128 -0.36 13.35 -8.22
CA PHE A 128 -1.47 12.42 -8.51
C PHE A 128 -1.08 11.40 -9.58
N SER A 129 -0.46 11.88 -10.66
CA SER A 129 -0.01 11.00 -11.74
C SER A 129 1.34 10.35 -11.45
N GLU A 130 2.13 10.90 -10.51
CA GLU A 130 3.48 10.45 -10.11
C GLU A 130 4.46 10.44 -11.28
N LEU A 131 4.12 11.18 -12.34
CA LEU A 131 4.99 11.39 -13.47
C LEU A 131 6.10 12.34 -13.05
N GLU A 132 7.34 11.87 -13.18
CA GLU A 132 8.51 12.71 -13.09
C GLU A 132 8.79 13.40 -14.41
N TYR A 133 9.10 14.68 -14.37
CA TYR A 133 9.42 15.45 -15.56
C TYR A 133 10.32 16.64 -15.26
N LEU A 134 11.17 16.98 -16.24
CA LEU A 134 12.01 18.17 -16.20
C LEU A 134 11.19 19.39 -16.63
N VAL A 135 11.19 20.43 -15.79
CA VAL A 135 10.60 21.74 -16.08
C VAL A 135 11.68 22.80 -16.15
N PHE A 136 11.61 23.65 -17.18
CA PHE A 136 12.31 24.93 -17.22
C PHE A 136 11.35 26.05 -16.81
N SER A 137 11.68 26.80 -15.75
CA SER A 137 10.81 27.85 -15.21
C SER A 137 11.57 28.93 -14.43
N PRO A 138 11.91 30.06 -15.08
CA PRO A 138 12.45 31.24 -14.38
C PRO A 138 11.54 31.74 -13.25
N GLY A 139 10.22 31.59 -13.41
CA GLY A 139 9.24 32.00 -12.40
C GLY A 139 9.28 31.16 -11.12
N ILE A 140 9.60 29.86 -11.21
CA ILE A 140 9.81 29.02 -10.02
C ILE A 140 11.05 29.52 -9.26
N SER A 141 12.16 29.80 -9.96
CA SER A 141 13.37 30.35 -9.34
C SER A 141 13.10 31.65 -8.58
N GLN A 142 12.34 32.57 -9.18
CA GLN A 142 11.96 33.84 -8.54
C GLN A 142 11.12 33.63 -7.27
N LEU A 143 10.13 32.74 -7.31
CA LEU A 143 9.26 32.48 -6.17
C LEU A 143 10.01 31.76 -5.04
N LYS A 144 10.90 30.81 -5.36
CA LYS A 144 11.78 30.16 -4.38
C LYS A 144 12.76 31.12 -3.72
N ALA A 145 13.25 32.13 -4.44
CA ALA A 145 14.11 33.14 -3.83
C ALA A 145 13.37 33.96 -2.74
N SER A 146 12.04 33.94 -2.74
CA SER A 146 11.19 34.71 -1.83
C SER A 146 10.43 33.86 -0.79
N GLY A 147 10.68 32.55 -0.68
CA GLY A 147 10.01 31.67 0.28
C GLY A 147 10.37 30.19 0.12
N ASN A 148 9.75 29.31 0.90
CA ASN A 148 9.97 27.85 0.84
C ASN A 148 8.67 27.09 0.49
N PRO A 149 8.18 27.16 -0.77
CA PRO A 149 7.00 26.43 -1.18
C PRO A 149 7.23 24.92 -1.15
N VAL A 150 6.25 24.17 -0.62
CA VAL A 150 6.28 22.71 -0.52
C VAL A 150 5.49 22.03 -1.64
N LEU A 151 4.62 22.78 -2.34
CA LEU A 151 3.80 22.29 -3.46
C LEU A 151 3.66 23.37 -4.53
N TRP A 152 3.59 22.94 -5.79
CA TRP A 152 3.54 23.82 -6.95
C TRP A 152 2.35 23.50 -7.86
N LEU A 153 1.57 24.50 -8.25
CA LEU A 153 0.56 24.39 -9.32
C LEU A 153 1.05 25.12 -10.57
N ASN A 154 1.24 24.38 -11.65
CA ASN A 154 1.70 24.92 -12.93
C ASN A 154 0.78 24.49 -14.06
N LEU A 155 0.45 25.39 -14.99
CA LEU A 155 0.06 24.99 -16.34
C LEU A 155 1.35 24.74 -17.12
N ILE A 156 1.54 23.53 -17.64
CA ILE A 156 2.77 23.14 -18.34
C ILE A 156 2.50 22.71 -19.78
N GLY A 157 3.43 23.05 -20.67
CA GLY A 157 3.46 22.60 -22.06
C GLY A 157 4.83 22.02 -22.44
N PHE A 158 4.85 20.97 -23.27
CA PHE A 158 6.08 20.31 -23.70
C PHE A 158 6.64 20.97 -24.98
N ASN A 159 7.93 21.30 -24.98
CA ASN A 159 8.60 21.97 -26.10
C ASN A 159 9.46 21.02 -26.98
N GLY A 160 9.31 19.71 -26.79
CA GLY A 160 10.11 18.70 -27.48
C GLY A 160 11.41 18.32 -26.76
N SER A 161 11.83 19.04 -25.72
CA SER A 161 13.02 18.72 -24.92
C SER A 161 12.77 18.72 -23.41
N CYS A 162 11.91 19.60 -22.90
CA CYS A 162 11.41 19.59 -21.53
C CYS A 162 10.04 20.26 -21.44
N TRP A 163 9.45 20.27 -20.25
CA TRP A 163 8.23 21.03 -19.96
C TRP A 163 8.57 22.48 -19.61
N GLN A 164 7.65 23.40 -19.87
CA GLN A 164 7.76 24.80 -19.46
C GLN A 164 6.47 25.26 -18.79
N SER A 165 6.61 26.01 -17.70
CA SER A 165 5.49 26.66 -17.03
C SER A 165 4.94 27.82 -17.87
N TYR A 166 3.62 28.02 -17.80
CA TYR A 166 2.94 29.11 -18.49
C TYR A 166 1.97 29.82 -17.54
N GLY A 167 2.01 31.16 -17.51
CA GLY A 167 1.11 31.98 -16.71
C GLY A 167 1.45 32.02 -15.21
N PRO A 168 0.48 32.35 -14.33
CA PRO A 168 0.69 32.34 -12.89
C PRO A 168 1.11 30.98 -12.35
N ILE A 169 2.12 30.96 -11.49
CA ILE A 169 2.60 29.76 -10.79
C ILE A 169 2.04 29.80 -9.37
N GLY A 170 1.33 28.74 -8.97
CA GLY A 170 0.92 28.56 -7.58
C GLY A 170 2.08 27.98 -6.77
N ALA A 171 2.55 28.70 -5.76
CA ALA A 171 3.63 28.26 -4.89
C ALA A 171 3.09 28.20 -3.46
N PHE A 172 2.75 27.00 -2.99
CA PHE A 172 2.04 26.80 -1.72
C PHE A 172 3.02 26.49 -0.59
N ASN A 173 2.96 27.27 0.49
CA ASN A 173 3.83 27.11 1.65
C ASN A 173 3.33 26.06 2.66
N SER A 174 2.05 25.66 2.61
CA SER A 174 1.47 24.69 3.55
C SER A 174 0.67 23.54 2.93
N PHE A 175 0.17 23.68 1.71
CA PHE A 175 -0.67 22.63 1.12
C PHE A 175 0.15 21.44 0.66
N GLN A 176 -0.33 20.25 0.97
CA GLN A 176 0.25 18.95 0.64
C GLN A 176 -0.74 18.12 -0.21
N SER A 177 -0.39 16.90 -0.60
CA SER A 177 -1.23 16.04 -1.45
C SER A 177 -2.64 15.84 -0.88
N ASP A 178 -2.71 15.45 0.40
CA ASP A 178 -3.97 15.15 1.09
C ASP A 178 -4.89 16.38 1.15
N ASP A 179 -4.31 17.58 1.21
CA ASP A 179 -5.07 18.83 1.21
C ASP A 179 -5.76 19.07 -0.14
N ILE A 180 -5.07 18.81 -1.25
CA ILE A 180 -5.64 18.97 -2.59
C ILE A 180 -6.68 17.89 -2.86
N TYR A 181 -6.43 16.66 -2.41
CA TYR A 181 -7.40 15.57 -2.49
C TYR A 181 -8.67 15.89 -1.69
N PHE A 182 -8.52 16.37 -0.46
CA PHE A 182 -9.63 16.85 0.37
C PHE A 182 -10.41 17.98 -0.31
N PHE A 183 -9.73 18.98 -0.85
CA PHE A 183 -10.41 20.07 -1.56
C PHE A 183 -11.17 19.58 -2.82
N ALA A 184 -10.61 18.59 -3.52
CA ALA A 184 -11.24 17.98 -4.68
C ALA A 184 -12.53 17.23 -4.29
N THR A 185 -12.51 16.45 -3.22
CA THR A 185 -13.69 15.71 -2.72
C THR A 185 -14.78 16.64 -2.20
N GLU A 186 -14.42 17.77 -1.57
CA GLU A 186 -15.39 18.81 -1.20
C GLU A 186 -16.01 19.53 -2.41
N LEU A 187 -15.28 19.60 -3.53
CA LEU A 187 -15.81 20.12 -4.79
C LEU A 187 -16.72 19.13 -5.51
N ASN A 188 -16.36 17.85 -5.47
CA ASN A 188 -17.06 16.76 -6.13
C ASN A 188 -16.97 15.47 -5.28
N PRO A 189 -18.05 15.09 -4.57
CA PRO A 189 -18.07 13.88 -3.74
C PRO A 189 -17.90 12.57 -4.50
N GLU A 190 -18.07 12.57 -5.84
CA GLU A 190 -17.88 11.37 -6.68
C GLU A 190 -16.41 11.03 -6.94
N ILE A 191 -15.46 11.86 -6.49
CA ILE A 191 -14.03 11.58 -6.61
C ILE A 191 -13.67 10.45 -5.66
N GLY A 192 -13.29 9.29 -6.22
CA GLY A 192 -12.92 8.11 -5.45
C GLY A 192 -11.42 7.91 -5.32
N ASP A 193 -10.62 8.45 -6.25
CA ASP A 193 -9.17 8.28 -6.28
C ASP A 193 -8.39 9.48 -6.86
N GLU A 194 -7.05 9.38 -6.88
CA GLU A 194 -6.15 10.42 -7.39
C GLU A 194 -6.28 10.66 -8.91
N ALA A 195 -6.66 9.65 -9.68
CA ALA A 195 -6.88 9.80 -11.12
C ALA A 195 -8.14 10.62 -11.41
N ASP A 196 -9.19 10.45 -10.59
CA ASP A 196 -10.38 11.28 -10.60
C ASP A 196 -10.02 12.74 -10.27
N VAL A 197 -9.13 12.99 -9.31
CA VAL A 197 -8.64 14.34 -9.01
C VAL A 197 -7.93 14.96 -10.22
N ALA A 198 -6.99 14.24 -10.84
CA ALA A 198 -6.28 14.71 -12.03
C ALA A 198 -7.23 15.02 -13.19
N SER A 199 -8.20 14.14 -13.45
CA SER A 199 -9.25 14.34 -14.46
C SER A 199 -10.15 15.55 -14.13
N HIS A 200 -10.50 15.73 -12.86
CA HIS A 200 -11.31 16.87 -12.42
C HIS A 200 -10.56 18.19 -12.53
N ILE A 201 -9.25 18.24 -12.23
CA ILE A 201 -8.40 19.41 -12.46
C ILE A 201 -8.41 19.78 -13.95
N GLU A 202 -8.25 18.81 -14.84
CA GLU A 202 -8.25 19.07 -16.28
C GLU A 202 -9.61 19.56 -16.80
N THR A 203 -10.70 18.96 -16.35
CA THR A 203 -12.05 19.36 -16.78
C THR A 203 -12.47 20.70 -16.16
N ASN A 204 -12.11 20.94 -14.89
CA ASN A 204 -12.53 22.06 -14.07
C ASN A 204 -11.36 22.67 -13.26
N PRO A 205 -10.40 23.36 -13.91
CA PRO A 205 -9.19 23.86 -13.23
C PRO A 205 -9.43 25.11 -12.39
N LEU A 206 -10.52 25.86 -12.65
CA LEU A 206 -10.73 27.17 -12.04
C LEU A 206 -10.80 27.16 -10.49
N PRO A 207 -11.52 26.24 -9.82
CA PRO A 207 -11.50 26.14 -8.37
C PRO A 207 -10.09 25.91 -7.81
N TYR A 208 -9.29 25.07 -8.46
CA TYR A 208 -7.91 24.79 -8.06
C TYR A 208 -6.99 26.00 -8.22
N MET A 209 -7.22 26.82 -9.26
CA MET A 209 -6.53 28.11 -9.37
C MET A 209 -6.91 29.08 -8.24
N MET A 210 -8.10 28.95 -7.64
CA MET A 210 -8.49 29.79 -6.50
C MET A 210 -7.74 29.43 -5.22
N LEU A 211 -7.17 28.22 -5.11
CA LEU A 211 -6.32 27.84 -3.97
C LEU A 211 -5.12 28.77 -3.78
N LEU A 212 -4.72 29.53 -4.82
CA LEU A 212 -3.69 30.57 -4.67
C LEU A 212 -4.02 31.60 -3.58
N SER A 213 -5.28 31.75 -3.15
CA SER A 213 -5.64 32.64 -2.04
C SER A 213 -5.12 32.15 -0.68
N GLY A 214 -4.81 30.86 -0.58
CA GLY A 214 -4.20 30.23 0.59
C GLY A 214 -2.72 29.89 0.43
N ALA A 215 -2.10 30.19 -0.72
CA ALA A 215 -0.73 29.79 -1.03
C ALA A 215 0.32 30.31 -0.03
N ALA A 216 0.09 31.51 0.51
CA ALA A 216 0.99 32.17 1.44
C ALA A 216 0.86 31.68 2.90
N TYR A 217 -0.12 30.82 3.21
CA TYR A 217 -0.26 30.30 4.57
C TYR A 217 0.92 29.38 4.90
N PRO A 218 1.61 29.61 6.03
CA PRO A 218 2.76 28.81 6.44
C PRO A 218 2.29 27.49 7.06
N LEU A 219 3.19 26.50 7.05
CA LEU A 219 3.01 25.32 7.90
C LEU A 219 2.97 25.75 9.37
N THR A 220 2.02 25.19 10.11
CA THR A 220 1.88 25.48 11.55
C THR A 220 2.49 24.33 12.34
N PHE A 221 3.33 24.66 13.32
CA PHE A 221 4.00 23.69 14.18
C PHE A 221 3.76 23.99 15.66
N HIS A 222 3.63 22.94 16.46
CA HIS A 222 3.85 23.03 17.90
C HIS A 222 5.12 22.26 18.27
N LYS A 223 6.15 23.00 18.70
CA LYS A 223 7.51 22.48 18.88
C LYS A 223 8.02 21.86 17.56
N LYS A 224 8.06 20.52 17.47
CA LYS A 224 8.53 19.76 16.30
C LYS A 224 7.39 19.04 15.57
N GLU A 225 6.16 19.16 16.06
CA GLU A 225 5.01 18.45 15.51
C GLU A 225 4.23 19.40 14.61
N GLN A 226 4.03 19.01 13.34
CA GLN A 226 3.15 19.73 12.44
C GLN A 226 1.70 19.60 12.92
N MET A 227 1.01 20.72 12.94
CA MET A 227 -0.39 20.80 13.30
C MET A 227 -1.24 20.41 12.09
N ARG A 228 -1.95 19.27 12.18
CA ARG A 228 -2.85 18.77 11.13
C ARG A 228 -4.09 18.19 11.80
N TYR A 229 -5.27 18.46 11.24
CA TYR A 229 -6.51 17.81 11.68
C TYR A 229 -6.53 16.39 11.13
N MET A 230 -6.57 15.40 12.02
CA MET A 230 -6.50 13.98 11.69
C MET A 230 -7.79 13.29 12.12
N MET A 231 -8.32 12.40 11.28
CA MET A 231 -9.51 11.60 11.57
C MET A 231 -9.36 10.14 11.18
N ALA A 232 -9.87 9.23 12.02
CA ALA A 232 -10.19 7.86 11.61
C ALA A 232 -11.54 7.45 12.15
N GLU A 233 -12.30 6.69 11.38
CA GLU A 233 -13.63 6.19 11.75
C GLU A 233 -13.69 4.67 11.56
N TYR A 234 -14.39 4.00 12.47
CA TYR A 234 -14.58 2.56 12.43
C TYR A 234 -15.99 2.18 12.89
N ASP A 235 -16.57 1.19 12.23
CA ASP A 235 -17.75 0.50 12.74
C ASP A 235 -17.43 -0.17 14.08
N LEU A 236 -18.28 0.05 15.07
CA LEU A 236 -18.15 -0.50 16.41
C LEU A 236 -19.52 -0.70 17.06
N ASP A 237 -19.96 -1.96 17.18
CA ASP A 237 -21.25 -2.30 17.80
C ASP A 237 -21.33 -1.91 19.28
N THR A 238 -20.26 -2.17 20.04
CA THR A 238 -20.24 -1.95 21.48
C THR A 238 -18.87 -1.48 21.96
N LEU A 239 -18.87 -0.47 22.83
CA LEU A 239 -17.68 0.04 23.51
C LEU A 239 -17.81 -0.15 25.02
N ASP A 240 -16.79 -0.69 25.68
CA ASP A 240 -16.74 -0.79 27.16
C ASP A 240 -16.46 0.59 27.76
N THR A 241 -17.49 1.45 27.76
CA THR A 241 -17.38 2.82 28.23
C THR A 241 -17.01 2.90 29.72
N ALA A 242 -17.34 1.88 30.52
CA ALA A 242 -17.00 1.81 31.94
C ALA A 242 -15.50 1.60 32.17
N ALA A 243 -14.85 0.77 31.34
CA ALA A 243 -13.41 0.60 31.37
C ALA A 243 -12.69 1.87 30.87
N LEU A 244 -13.13 2.45 29.74
CA LEU A 244 -12.49 3.64 29.16
C LEU A 244 -12.57 4.86 30.09
N LYS A 245 -13.67 5.05 30.83
CA LYS A 245 -13.81 6.11 31.84
C LYS A 245 -12.69 6.15 32.88
N LYS A 246 -12.00 5.03 33.12
CA LYS A 246 -10.86 4.97 34.05
C LYS A 246 -9.61 5.65 33.49
N SER A 247 -9.41 5.59 32.17
CA SER A 247 -8.20 6.09 31.49
C SER A 247 -8.40 7.40 30.73
N PHE A 248 -9.65 7.75 30.41
CA PHE A 248 -9.99 8.95 29.63
C PHE A 248 -10.89 9.91 30.40
N LYS A 249 -10.77 11.22 30.14
CA LYS A 249 -11.82 12.17 30.54
C LYS A 249 -13.02 11.90 29.64
N THR A 250 -14.16 11.54 30.23
CA THR A 250 -15.34 11.12 29.48
C THR A 250 -16.49 12.09 29.69
N GLU A 251 -17.14 12.47 28.60
CA GLU A 251 -18.37 13.26 28.55
C GLU A 251 -19.40 12.48 27.74
N TYR A 252 -20.68 12.72 27.99
CA TYR A 252 -21.78 12.04 27.30
C TYR A 252 -22.90 13.04 27.01
N ASP A 253 -23.39 13.05 25.77
CA ASP A 253 -24.52 13.84 25.33
C ASP A 253 -25.26 13.12 24.20
N SER A 254 -26.58 13.04 24.27
CA SER A 254 -27.45 12.58 23.17
C SER A 254 -27.06 11.26 22.49
N GLY A 255 -26.60 10.26 23.24
CA GLY A 255 -26.18 8.95 22.69
C GLY A 255 -24.74 8.89 22.20
N VAL A 256 -23.97 9.96 22.38
CA VAL A 256 -22.58 10.05 21.99
C VAL A 256 -21.70 10.16 23.24
N TYR A 257 -20.63 9.36 23.29
CA TYR A 257 -19.58 9.49 24.30
C TYR A 257 -18.38 10.21 23.72
N ARG A 258 -17.88 11.25 24.38
CA ARG A 258 -16.58 11.89 24.07
C ARG A 258 -15.53 11.45 25.07
N PHE A 259 -14.49 10.76 24.61
CA PHE A 259 -13.31 10.36 25.38
C PHE A 259 -12.11 11.23 25.01
N SER A 260 -11.73 12.14 25.89
CA SER A 260 -10.51 12.94 25.75
C SER A 260 -9.33 12.27 26.45
N HIS A 261 -8.20 12.15 25.76
CA HIS A 261 -6.97 11.64 26.37
C HIS A 261 -6.56 12.54 27.55
N LYS A 262 -6.19 11.98 28.72
CA LYS A 262 -5.87 12.78 29.92
C LYS A 262 -4.71 13.76 29.72
N GLU A 263 -3.64 13.29 29.10
CA GLU A 263 -2.47 14.11 28.75
C GLU A 263 -2.61 14.84 27.41
N TRP A 264 -2.99 14.13 26.34
CA TRP A 264 -3.00 14.64 24.97
C TRP A 264 -4.35 15.23 24.51
N GLY A 265 -5.39 15.22 25.35
CA GLY A 265 -6.72 15.74 24.99
C GLY A 265 -6.85 17.26 25.09
N LYS A 266 -5.81 17.96 25.56
CA LYS A 266 -5.74 19.42 25.65
C LYS A 266 -5.04 20.02 24.43
N PRO A 267 -5.21 21.33 24.15
CA PRO A 267 -4.38 22.03 23.19
C PRO A 267 -2.89 21.79 23.49
N PRO A 268 -2.05 21.61 22.46
CA PRO A 268 -2.36 21.72 21.03
C PRO A 268 -2.89 20.42 20.40
N HIS A 269 -2.78 19.27 21.08
CA HIS A 269 -2.99 17.96 20.45
C HIS A 269 -4.45 17.57 20.26
N LEU A 270 -5.33 18.01 21.17
CA LEU A 270 -6.79 17.79 21.13
C LEU A 270 -7.18 16.34 20.77
N ALA A 271 -6.48 15.36 21.34
CA ALA A 271 -6.70 13.96 21.01
C ALA A 271 -7.97 13.41 21.71
N GLN A 272 -9.01 13.17 20.91
CA GLN A 272 -10.37 12.85 21.36
C GLN A 272 -11.00 11.73 20.51
N ALA A 273 -11.76 10.83 21.14
CA ALA A 273 -12.57 9.83 20.45
C ALA A 273 -14.06 10.04 20.75
N TYR A 274 -14.91 9.82 19.77
CA TYR A 274 -16.36 9.97 19.83
C TYR A 274 -16.98 8.64 19.49
N PHE A 275 -17.75 8.05 20.40
CA PHE A 275 -18.47 6.81 20.15
C PHE A 275 -19.96 7.10 20.10
N ASP A 276 -20.57 6.84 18.96
CA ASP A 276 -22.00 7.01 18.72
C ASP A 276 -22.69 5.64 18.84
N GLU A 277 -23.51 5.49 19.88
CA GLU A 277 -24.17 4.21 20.15
C GLU A 277 -25.35 3.92 19.20
N ASN A 278 -25.88 4.96 18.54
CA ASN A 278 -26.99 4.83 17.60
C ASN A 278 -26.47 4.44 16.21
N LEU A 279 -25.40 5.10 15.76
CA LEU A 279 -24.75 4.81 14.48
C LEU A 279 -23.79 3.62 14.57
N LYS A 280 -23.43 3.19 15.79
CA LYS A 280 -22.52 2.08 16.05
C LYS A 280 -21.17 2.29 15.37
N LEU A 281 -20.58 3.46 15.60
CA LEU A 281 -19.28 3.82 15.09
C LEU A 281 -18.45 4.56 16.14
N ILE A 282 -17.13 4.55 15.95
CA ILE A 282 -16.18 5.35 16.73
C ILE A 282 -15.33 6.22 15.81
N LEU A 283 -15.31 7.52 16.08
CA LEU A 283 -14.49 8.52 15.40
C LEU A 283 -13.34 8.96 16.30
N PHE A 284 -12.11 8.89 15.80
CA PHE A 284 -10.90 9.40 16.42
C PHE A 284 -10.51 10.72 15.78
N THR A 285 -10.21 11.73 16.59
CA THR A 285 -9.69 13.02 16.11
C THR A 285 -8.46 13.46 16.90
N ALA A 286 -7.54 14.15 16.23
CA ALA A 286 -6.44 14.86 16.88
C ALA A 286 -5.88 15.96 15.96
N MET A 287 -5.10 16.87 16.53
CA MET A 287 -4.43 17.97 15.83
C MET A 287 -2.94 17.72 15.56
N THR A 288 -2.43 16.54 15.96
CA THR A 288 -1.02 16.13 15.80
C THR A 288 -0.92 14.62 15.63
N ALA A 289 0.05 14.14 14.84
CA ALA A 289 0.31 12.71 14.63
C ALA A 289 0.54 11.95 15.94
N ARG A 290 1.29 12.56 16.87
CA ARG A 290 1.59 11.95 18.16
C ARG A 290 0.35 11.86 19.05
N GLY A 291 -0.44 12.94 19.11
CA GLY A 291 -1.71 12.94 19.84
C GLY A 291 -2.65 11.86 19.33
N PHE A 292 -2.77 11.74 18.01
CA PHE A 292 -3.58 10.72 17.34
C PHE A 292 -3.15 9.31 17.73
N ARG A 293 -1.86 8.98 17.56
CA ARG A 293 -1.30 7.67 17.94
C ARG A 293 -1.50 7.36 19.42
N LYS A 294 -1.29 8.34 20.31
CA LYS A 294 -1.47 8.13 21.76
C LYS A 294 -2.92 7.87 22.13
N LEU A 295 -3.87 8.54 21.48
CA LEU A 295 -5.29 8.29 21.65
C LEU A 295 -5.67 6.88 21.19
N VAL A 296 -5.36 6.53 19.94
CA VAL A 296 -5.70 5.22 19.36
C VAL A 296 -5.10 4.08 20.19
N ASN A 297 -3.80 4.15 20.49
CA ASN A 297 -3.14 3.14 21.32
C ASN A 297 -3.73 3.07 22.73
N GLY A 298 -4.12 4.21 23.30
CA GLY A 298 -4.77 4.25 24.62
C GLY A 298 -6.12 3.54 24.64
N VAL A 299 -6.87 3.57 23.53
CA VAL A 299 -8.13 2.82 23.39
C VAL A 299 -7.84 1.34 23.12
N ASN A 300 -6.87 1.02 22.27
CA ASN A 300 -6.51 -0.36 21.93
C ASN A 300 -6.03 -1.20 23.14
N VAL A 301 -5.52 -0.57 24.21
CA VAL A 301 -5.21 -1.24 25.49
C VAL A 301 -6.43 -1.97 26.08
N PHE A 302 -7.65 -1.57 25.75
CA PHE A 302 -8.89 -2.21 26.19
C PHE A 302 -9.34 -3.39 25.31
N GLY A 303 -8.48 -3.90 24.43
CA GLY A 303 -8.75 -5.09 23.61
C GLY A 303 -9.34 -4.79 22.23
N TYR A 304 -9.26 -3.53 21.80
CA TYR A 304 -9.58 -3.06 20.45
C TYR A 304 -8.33 -3.03 19.55
N HIS A 305 -8.55 -2.96 18.23
CA HIS A 305 -7.48 -3.01 17.22
C HIS A 305 -7.67 -1.95 16.14
N PHE A 306 -7.91 -0.70 16.54
CA PHE A 306 -8.05 0.44 15.62
C PHE A 306 -6.69 0.85 15.04
N SER A 307 -6.68 1.32 13.79
CA SER A 307 -5.49 1.85 13.12
C SER A 307 -5.10 3.22 13.69
N ASP A 308 -3.80 3.48 13.84
CA ASP A 308 -3.28 4.83 14.07
C ASP A 308 -2.96 5.60 12.76
N ASP A 309 -3.34 5.05 11.61
CA ASP A 309 -3.33 5.72 10.30
C ASP A 309 -4.69 6.41 10.05
N PRO A 310 -4.76 7.75 10.01
CA PRO A 310 -6.01 8.47 9.76
C PRO A 310 -6.43 8.42 8.29
N PHE A 311 -7.75 8.30 8.01
CA PHE A 311 -8.27 8.43 6.64
C PHE A 311 -8.23 9.88 6.14
N LEU A 312 -8.29 10.85 7.06
CA LEU A 312 -8.17 12.28 6.76
C LEU A 312 -7.01 12.87 7.55
N SER A 313 -6.11 13.58 6.88
CA SER A 313 -5.05 14.34 7.51
C SER A 313 -4.86 15.64 6.74
N ILE A 314 -5.32 16.77 7.26
CA ILE A 314 -5.30 18.04 6.52
C ILE A 314 -4.73 19.20 7.33
N ASN A 315 -4.11 20.13 6.63
CA ASN A 315 -3.66 21.39 7.20
C ASN A 315 -4.88 22.29 7.45
N THR A 316 -4.89 22.98 8.60
CA THR A 316 -5.99 23.91 8.95
C THR A 316 -6.10 25.06 7.95
N SER A 317 -4.99 25.47 7.33
CA SER A 317 -4.97 26.44 6.25
C SER A 317 -5.79 25.98 5.03
N MET A 318 -5.79 24.68 4.71
CA MET A 318 -6.61 24.14 3.64
C MET A 318 -8.09 24.23 4.00
N LEU A 319 -8.47 23.83 5.21
CA LEU A 319 -9.86 23.93 5.67
C LEU A 319 -10.41 25.35 5.54
N VAL A 320 -9.67 26.34 6.05
CA VAL A 320 -10.07 27.76 5.96
C VAL A 320 -10.17 28.22 4.51
N THR A 321 -9.19 27.85 3.68
CA THR A 321 -9.15 28.24 2.26
C THR A 321 -10.29 27.60 1.47
N ALA A 322 -10.57 26.31 1.70
CA ALA A 322 -11.67 25.59 1.08
C ALA A 322 -13.02 26.21 1.42
N GLN A 323 -13.29 26.51 2.70
CA GLN A 323 -14.54 27.16 3.12
C GLN A 323 -14.75 28.52 2.45
N ASP A 324 -13.70 29.34 2.36
CA ASP A 324 -13.75 30.65 1.69
C ASP A 324 -14.04 30.50 0.18
N ILE A 325 -13.35 29.58 -0.50
CA ILE A 325 -13.53 29.36 -1.94
C ILE A 325 -14.94 28.82 -2.24
N LEU A 326 -15.41 27.83 -1.46
CA LEU A 326 -16.67 27.13 -1.67
C LEU A 326 -17.88 27.89 -1.09
N LYS A 327 -17.66 28.90 -0.25
CA LYS A 327 -18.71 29.62 0.53
C LYS A 327 -19.60 28.67 1.31
N LYS A 328 -19.02 27.61 1.86
CA LYS A 328 -19.70 26.56 2.61
C LYS A 328 -18.94 26.35 3.91
N LYS A 329 -19.64 26.25 5.04
CA LYS A 329 -19.07 25.73 6.30
C LYS A 329 -18.79 24.25 6.08
N ILE A 330 -17.54 23.84 6.25
CA ILE A 330 -17.14 22.43 6.19
C ILE A 330 -17.11 21.94 7.64
N VAL A 331 -17.95 20.96 7.92
CA VAL A 331 -17.98 20.29 9.23
C VAL A 331 -17.21 18.99 9.07
N LEU A 332 -16.06 18.89 9.72
CA LEU A 332 -15.26 17.66 9.71
C LEU A 332 -15.76 16.66 10.75
N ASN A 333 -16.16 17.15 11.93
CA ASN A 333 -16.64 16.33 13.03
C ASN A 333 -17.99 16.86 13.52
N GLU A 334 -19.06 16.15 13.19
CA GLU A 334 -20.43 16.52 13.55
C GLU A 334 -20.68 16.46 15.07
N TYR A 335 -19.86 15.72 15.81
CA TYR A 335 -20.01 15.54 17.25
C TYR A 335 -19.45 16.70 18.07
N GLU A 336 -18.65 17.60 17.50
CA GLU A 336 -18.05 18.71 18.26
C GLU A 336 -19.13 19.59 18.91
N GLU A 337 -20.21 19.90 18.19
CA GLU A 337 -21.31 20.77 18.65
C GLU A 337 -22.06 20.22 19.88
N LEU A 338 -22.10 18.89 20.06
CA LEU A 338 -22.74 18.24 21.22
C LEU A 338 -22.03 18.54 22.55
N PHE A 339 -20.73 18.87 22.49
CA PHE A 339 -19.90 19.05 23.68
C PHE A 339 -19.25 20.44 23.75
N HIS A 340 -19.72 21.37 22.92
CA HIS A 340 -19.36 22.77 22.99
C HIS A 340 -20.17 23.47 24.09
N VAL A 341 -19.46 24.13 24.99
CA VAL A 341 -20.03 25.21 25.81
C VAL A 341 -19.90 26.48 24.96
N GLU A 342 -20.98 27.26 24.82
CA GLU A 342 -21.00 28.49 24.01
C GLU A 342 -19.72 29.34 24.24
N PRO A 343 -19.10 29.87 23.17
CA PRO A 343 -17.98 30.77 23.35
C PRO A 343 -18.48 32.04 24.03
N ASP A 344 -17.84 32.38 25.15
CA ASP A 344 -17.89 33.72 25.74
C ASP A 344 -17.61 34.75 24.62
N GLU A 345 -18.43 35.80 24.46
CA GLU A 345 -18.34 36.76 23.33
C GLU A 345 -16.91 37.33 23.16
N GLY A 346 -16.16 37.44 24.25
CA GLY A 346 -14.74 37.88 24.23
C GLY A 346 -13.75 36.90 23.58
N LYS A 347 -14.10 35.63 23.33
CA LYS A 347 -13.20 34.67 22.64
C LYS A 347 -13.25 34.80 21.12
N GLN A 348 -14.40 35.17 20.55
CA GLN A 348 -14.52 35.38 19.11
C GLN A 348 -13.75 36.63 18.68
N GLU A 349 -13.82 37.69 19.48
CA GLU A 349 -13.07 38.94 19.28
C GLU A 349 -11.56 38.67 19.22
N VAL A 350 -11.01 37.89 20.15
CA VAL A 350 -9.59 37.52 20.16
C VAL A 350 -9.17 36.70 18.92
N ILE A 351 -10.03 35.82 18.41
CA ILE A 351 -9.76 35.06 17.17
C ILE A 351 -9.70 36.00 15.96
N ASP A 352 -10.61 36.97 15.88
CA ASP A 352 -10.64 37.95 14.81
C ASP A 352 -9.41 38.88 14.88
N GLU A 353 -8.98 39.27 16.09
CA GLU A 353 -7.73 39.99 16.33
C GLU A 353 -6.50 39.17 15.89
N MET A 354 -6.45 37.87 16.19
CA MET A 354 -5.36 36.96 15.75
C MET A 354 -5.29 36.86 14.22
N ASN A 355 -6.44 36.73 13.55
CA ASN A 355 -6.51 36.69 12.09
C ASN A 355 -6.06 38.01 11.46
N ALA A 356 -6.50 39.15 12.01
CA ALA A 356 -6.09 40.47 11.58
C ALA A 356 -4.59 40.71 11.79
N PHE A 357 -4.05 40.27 12.93
CA PHE A 357 -2.63 40.30 13.22
C PHE A 357 -1.82 39.50 12.20
N MET A 358 -2.22 38.25 11.93
CA MET A 358 -1.53 37.39 10.98
C MET A 358 -1.51 37.97 9.57
N ALA A 359 -2.60 38.60 9.13
CA ALA A 359 -2.66 39.28 7.83
C ALA A 359 -1.62 40.41 7.71
N LEU A 360 -1.23 41.05 8.81
CA LEU A 360 -0.24 42.12 8.83
C LEU A 360 1.21 41.60 8.82
N VAL A 361 1.48 40.49 9.50
CA VAL A 361 2.87 39.99 9.70
C VAL A 361 3.32 38.95 8.67
N LEU A 362 2.39 38.21 8.07
CA LEU A 362 2.70 37.17 7.07
C LEU A 362 3.52 37.67 5.86
N PRO A 363 3.30 38.87 5.29
CA PRO A 363 4.11 39.36 4.17
C PRO A 363 5.60 39.48 4.47
N ASP A 364 5.96 39.92 5.67
CA ASP A 364 7.37 40.03 6.09
C ASP A 364 7.96 38.67 6.42
N ILE A 365 7.22 37.83 7.15
CA ILE A 365 7.64 36.45 7.47
C ILE A 365 7.92 35.65 6.21
N ASN A 366 6.99 35.68 5.24
CA ASN A 366 7.15 34.97 3.97
C ASN A 366 8.37 35.47 3.20
N ALA A 367 8.68 36.76 3.28
CA ALA A 367 9.87 37.34 2.64
C ALA A 367 11.16 37.18 3.46
N GLY A 368 11.16 36.34 4.50
CA GLY A 368 12.33 36.08 5.36
C GLY A 368 12.75 37.25 6.24
N ARG A 369 11.89 38.25 6.42
CA ARG A 369 12.12 39.41 7.29
C ARG A 369 11.40 39.22 8.62
N MET A 370 11.98 39.75 9.71
CA MET A 370 11.21 39.85 10.95
C MET A 370 10.16 40.96 10.82
N PRO A 371 8.87 40.65 11.06
CA PRO A 371 7.82 41.66 11.10
C PRO A 371 7.97 42.55 12.34
N ASP A 372 7.48 43.79 12.26
CA ASP A 372 7.30 44.66 13.42
C ASP A 372 6.07 44.20 14.21
N ILE A 373 6.32 43.36 15.21
CA ILE A 373 5.29 42.63 15.99
C ILE A 373 4.44 43.64 16.77
N GLU A 374 5.08 44.65 17.33
CA GLU A 374 4.48 45.66 18.19
C GLU A 374 3.51 46.55 17.41
N VAL A 375 3.90 47.01 16.21
CA VAL A 375 3.02 47.79 15.34
C VAL A 375 1.85 46.95 14.82
N ALA A 376 2.09 45.68 14.46
CA ALA A 376 1.05 44.79 13.98
C ALA A 376 0.04 44.43 15.08
N ALA A 377 0.51 44.17 16.31
CA ALA A 377 -0.33 43.94 17.48
C ALA A 377 -1.21 45.17 17.78
N GLY A 378 -0.61 46.36 17.80
CA GLY A 378 -1.34 47.61 18.02
C GLY A 378 -2.42 47.91 16.95
N LYS A 379 -2.20 47.50 15.70
CA LYS A 379 -3.18 47.66 14.60
C LYS A 379 -4.30 46.63 14.61
N SER A 380 -4.03 45.44 15.14
CA SER A 380 -4.97 44.32 15.16
C SER A 380 -5.79 44.26 16.45
N GLY A 381 -5.35 44.93 17.51
CA GLY A 381 -5.96 44.83 18.85
C GLY A 381 -5.38 43.68 19.69
N LEU A 382 -4.60 42.79 19.07
CA LEU A 382 -4.09 41.59 19.72
C LEU A 382 -3.10 41.92 20.84
N ALA A 383 -3.24 41.24 21.98
CA ALA A 383 -2.31 41.36 23.10
C ALA A 383 -0.86 41.05 22.64
N ILE A 384 0.08 41.91 23.03
CA ILE A 384 1.47 41.90 22.54
C ILE A 384 2.19 40.57 22.84
N GLU A 385 1.91 39.95 23.99
CA GLU A 385 2.47 38.63 24.34
C GLU A 385 1.95 37.54 23.39
N THR A 386 0.65 37.54 23.10
CA THR A 386 0.03 36.60 22.13
C THR A 386 0.54 36.82 20.71
N ALA A 387 0.78 38.07 20.32
CA ALA A 387 1.39 38.43 19.04
C ALA A 387 2.81 37.87 18.89
N HIS A 388 3.66 37.99 19.93
CA HIS A 388 4.99 37.39 19.94
C HIS A 388 4.92 35.86 19.86
N ASP A 389 4.01 35.23 20.59
CA ASP A 389 3.84 33.77 20.54
C ASP A 389 3.40 33.27 19.17
N LEU A 390 2.48 33.97 18.50
CA LEU A 390 2.07 33.64 17.12
C LEU A 390 3.25 33.73 16.15
N VAL A 391 4.02 34.82 16.20
CA VAL A 391 5.18 34.97 15.31
C VAL A 391 6.21 33.90 15.60
N ASN A 392 6.49 33.57 16.86
CA ASN A 392 7.41 32.50 17.24
C ASN A 392 6.94 31.11 16.77
N MET A 393 5.63 30.83 16.83
CA MET A 393 5.03 29.58 16.36
C MET A 393 5.20 29.41 14.84
N VAL A 394 5.06 30.51 14.11
CA VAL A 394 5.11 30.53 12.64
C VAL A 394 6.55 30.61 12.11
N THR A 395 7.47 31.23 12.86
CA THR A 395 8.88 31.41 12.48
C THR A 395 9.83 30.37 13.08
N GLY A 396 9.29 29.40 13.83
CA GLY A 396 9.95 28.25 14.48
C GLY A 396 11.48 28.20 14.36
N LYS A 397 12.17 28.70 15.40
CA LYS A 397 13.64 28.71 15.56
C LYS A 397 14.38 27.69 14.68
N LEU A 398 15.10 28.22 13.70
CA LEU A 398 15.88 27.52 12.67
C LEU A 398 17.22 26.90 13.16
N LEU A 399 17.40 26.62 14.45
CA LEU A 399 18.66 26.12 15.01
C LEU A 399 18.40 25.08 16.12
N ASP A 400 19.18 23.98 16.06
CA ASP A 400 19.30 22.84 16.98
C ASP A 400 18.42 21.59 16.72
N LEU A 401 18.94 20.74 15.82
CA LEU A 401 18.57 19.33 15.66
C LEU A 401 19.35 18.44 16.65
N PRO A 402 18.70 17.50 17.35
CA PRO A 402 19.29 16.22 17.71
C PRO A 402 18.68 15.10 16.87
N ALA A 403 19.55 14.22 16.36
CA ALA A 403 19.20 12.97 15.71
C ALA A 403 18.66 11.94 16.71
N GLY A 404 17.59 11.23 16.34
CA GLY A 404 17.06 10.08 17.08
C GLY A 404 15.92 9.40 16.31
N ASP A 405 16.03 8.07 16.13
CA ASP A 405 15.10 7.10 15.54
C ASP A 405 14.82 7.05 14.02
N ALA A 406 15.44 7.90 13.20
CA ALA A 406 15.35 7.77 11.73
C ALA A 406 16.03 6.50 11.17
N GLY A 407 16.98 5.90 11.91
CA GLY A 407 17.87 4.85 11.38
C GLY A 407 17.24 3.45 11.25
N ALA A 408 16.22 3.11 12.04
CA ALA A 408 15.54 1.81 11.95
C ALA A 408 14.49 1.82 10.83
N SER A 409 13.65 2.87 10.81
CA SER A 409 12.63 3.07 9.78
C SER A 409 13.23 3.26 8.37
N GLN A 410 14.41 3.90 8.24
CA GLN A 410 15.13 3.98 6.96
C GLN A 410 15.67 2.62 6.48
N LYS A 411 16.10 1.74 7.40
CA LYS A 411 16.60 0.41 7.03
C LYS A 411 15.47 -0.51 6.57
N GLU A 412 14.33 -0.49 7.26
CA GLU A 412 13.14 -1.24 6.85
C GLU A 412 12.60 -0.72 5.50
N ALA A 413 12.51 0.60 5.32
CA ALA A 413 12.13 1.18 4.04
C ALA A 413 13.07 0.78 2.90
N ALA A 414 14.39 0.75 3.15
CA ALA A 414 15.38 0.31 2.16
C ALA A 414 15.23 -1.19 1.82
N LEU A 415 14.99 -2.05 2.81
CA LEU A 415 14.75 -3.48 2.61
C LEU A 415 13.53 -3.72 1.72
N TYR A 416 12.38 -3.15 2.07
CA TYR A 416 11.17 -3.31 1.27
C TYR A 416 11.33 -2.72 -0.13
N ARG A 417 12.07 -1.62 -0.27
CA ARG A 417 12.37 -1.02 -1.58
C ARG A 417 13.13 -1.99 -2.48
N GLU A 418 14.14 -2.67 -1.95
CA GLU A 418 14.92 -3.66 -2.70
C GLU A 418 14.05 -4.85 -3.13
N ILE A 419 13.29 -5.42 -2.21
CA ILE A 419 12.36 -6.53 -2.48
C ILE A 419 11.38 -6.17 -3.61
N TYR A 420 10.74 -5.01 -3.51
CA TYR A 420 9.72 -4.60 -4.47
C TYR A 420 10.28 -4.17 -5.83
N LEU A 421 11.51 -3.65 -5.89
CA LEU A 421 12.20 -3.42 -7.17
C LEU A 421 12.49 -4.74 -7.90
N LEU A 422 12.99 -5.75 -7.17
CA LEU A 422 13.23 -7.08 -7.74
C LEU A 422 11.93 -7.76 -8.14
N ALA A 423 10.86 -7.60 -7.35
CA ALA A 423 9.53 -8.10 -7.69
C ALA A 423 9.03 -7.49 -9.01
N ASP A 424 9.20 -6.18 -9.18
CA ASP A 424 8.80 -5.49 -10.41
C ASP A 424 9.66 -5.92 -11.61
N GLU A 425 10.96 -6.12 -11.40
CA GLU A 425 11.87 -6.62 -12.43
C GLU A 425 11.43 -8.00 -12.95
N ILE A 426 11.18 -8.95 -12.04
CA ILE A 426 10.65 -10.28 -12.37
C ILE A 426 9.30 -10.17 -13.09
N ARG A 427 8.41 -9.27 -12.61
CA ARG A 427 7.11 -9.01 -13.25
C ARG A 427 7.26 -8.54 -14.69
N GLN A 428 8.23 -7.67 -14.96
CA GLN A 428 8.49 -7.14 -16.29
C GLN A 428 9.14 -8.17 -17.23
N MET A 429 9.89 -9.13 -16.68
CA MET A 429 10.46 -10.23 -17.48
C MET A 429 9.38 -11.19 -18.01
N GLU A 430 8.26 -11.30 -17.28
CA GLU A 430 7.15 -12.24 -17.53
C GLU A 430 7.67 -13.69 -17.77
N PRO A 431 8.42 -14.27 -16.82
CA PRO A 431 9.12 -15.54 -17.01
C PRO A 431 8.17 -16.71 -17.33
N TRP A 432 6.94 -16.69 -16.83
CA TRP A 432 5.87 -17.63 -17.14
C TRP A 432 5.47 -17.70 -18.62
N LYS A 433 5.93 -16.78 -19.47
CA LYS A 433 5.72 -16.86 -20.92
C LYS A 433 6.67 -17.85 -21.61
N TRP A 434 7.75 -18.26 -20.96
CA TRP A 434 8.79 -19.09 -21.57
C TRP A 434 9.40 -20.15 -20.64
N MET A 435 9.14 -20.09 -19.33
CA MET A 435 9.45 -21.14 -18.37
C MET A 435 8.22 -22.02 -18.09
N TYR A 436 8.49 -23.28 -17.79
CA TYR A 436 7.52 -24.25 -17.30
C TYR A 436 7.72 -24.54 -15.82
N GLU A 437 6.69 -25.07 -15.17
CA GLU A 437 6.70 -25.39 -13.73
C GLU A 437 7.75 -26.44 -13.36
N THR A 438 8.20 -27.21 -14.35
CA THR A 438 9.26 -28.23 -14.25
C THR A 438 10.68 -27.68 -14.44
N ASP A 439 10.85 -26.43 -14.85
CA ASP A 439 12.16 -25.81 -15.10
C ASP A 439 12.76 -25.28 -13.78
N PHE A 440 13.13 -26.22 -12.90
CA PHE A 440 13.62 -25.89 -11.56
C PHE A 440 15.07 -25.40 -11.54
N PHE A 441 15.36 -24.47 -10.63
CA PHE A 441 16.72 -24.14 -10.22
C PHE A 441 16.78 -23.76 -8.74
N GLY A 442 17.91 -24.00 -8.07
CA GLY A 442 18.14 -23.71 -6.67
C GLY A 442 18.95 -22.44 -6.45
N VAL A 443 18.68 -21.76 -5.33
CA VAL A 443 19.53 -20.71 -4.77
C VAL A 443 19.87 -21.06 -3.33
N LYS A 444 21.16 -21.23 -3.04
CA LYS A 444 21.63 -21.55 -1.69
C LYS A 444 21.88 -20.27 -0.89
N MET A 445 21.23 -20.15 0.26
CA MET A 445 21.41 -19.01 1.16
C MET A 445 22.69 -19.18 1.99
N PRO A 446 23.52 -18.13 2.13
CA PRO A 446 24.81 -18.22 2.82
C PRO A 446 24.68 -18.30 4.34
N GLU A 447 23.57 -17.85 4.94
CA GLU A 447 23.43 -17.75 6.39
C GLU A 447 23.05 -19.09 7.05
N ASN A 448 22.24 -19.91 6.38
CA ASN A 448 21.64 -21.13 6.92
C ASN A 448 21.89 -22.37 6.06
N ASP A 449 22.70 -22.25 5.00
CA ASP A 449 22.97 -23.28 3.99
C ASP A 449 21.71 -23.86 3.30
N ARG A 450 20.54 -23.23 3.45
CA ARG A 450 19.28 -23.70 2.87
C ARG A 450 19.25 -23.40 1.39
N VAL A 451 18.89 -24.39 0.58
CA VAL A 451 18.61 -24.21 -0.84
C VAL A 451 17.13 -23.91 -1.03
N HIS A 452 16.81 -22.82 -1.72
CA HIS A 452 15.47 -22.50 -2.18
C HIS A 452 15.33 -22.95 -3.63
N PHE A 453 14.44 -23.92 -3.90
CA PHE A 453 14.17 -24.42 -5.24
C PHE A 453 13.06 -23.62 -5.88
N VAL A 454 13.35 -22.99 -7.02
CA VAL A 454 12.51 -22.01 -7.68
C VAL A 454 11.76 -22.69 -8.82
N SER A 455 10.45 -22.47 -8.86
CA SER A 455 9.55 -22.89 -9.94
C SER A 455 8.73 -21.69 -10.41
N VAL A 456 8.52 -21.58 -11.72
CA VAL A 456 7.74 -20.51 -12.35
C VAL A 456 6.43 -21.09 -12.86
N MET A 457 5.32 -20.55 -12.37
CA MET A 457 3.96 -20.99 -12.66
C MET A 457 3.23 -20.01 -13.57
N GLY A 458 2.33 -20.54 -14.41
CA GLY A 458 1.44 -19.72 -15.24
C GLY A 458 1.65 -19.80 -16.75
N ALA A 459 2.35 -20.82 -17.25
CA ALA A 459 2.45 -21.09 -18.69
C ALA A 459 1.07 -21.22 -19.37
N GLU A 460 0.06 -21.67 -18.62
CA GLU A 460 -1.34 -21.79 -19.08
C GLU A 460 -2.17 -20.49 -18.93
N GLY A 461 -1.59 -19.41 -18.42
CA GLY A 461 -2.21 -18.08 -18.40
C GLY A 461 -3.24 -17.83 -17.28
N GLN A 462 -3.45 -18.76 -16.36
CA GLN A 462 -4.49 -18.66 -15.33
C GLN A 462 -4.01 -18.00 -14.03
N PHE A 463 -2.76 -18.26 -13.63
CA PHE A 463 -2.16 -17.75 -12.39
C PHE A 463 -0.66 -17.55 -12.59
N PHE A 464 -0.16 -16.33 -12.40
CA PHE A 464 1.26 -16.00 -12.63
C PHE A 464 1.98 -15.86 -11.29
N ALA A 465 2.89 -16.79 -11.01
CA ALA A 465 3.62 -16.81 -9.76
C ALA A 465 5.02 -17.42 -9.90
N LEU A 466 5.86 -17.11 -8.92
CA LEU A 466 7.15 -17.73 -8.71
C LEU A 466 7.18 -18.26 -7.28
N SER A 467 7.45 -19.55 -7.14
CA SER A 467 7.51 -20.23 -5.84
C SER A 467 8.94 -20.69 -5.55
N ALA A 468 9.40 -20.45 -4.33
CA ALA A 468 10.72 -20.83 -3.81
C ALA A 468 10.57 -21.82 -2.65
N TYR A 469 10.66 -23.11 -2.97
CA TYR A 469 10.48 -24.25 -2.06
C TYR A 469 11.69 -24.43 -1.12
N LYS A 470 11.42 -24.55 0.18
CA LYS A 470 12.42 -24.45 1.25
C LYS A 470 13.12 -25.79 1.48
N GLY A 471 14.29 -25.97 0.85
CA GLY A 471 15.17 -27.12 1.05
C GLY A 471 14.73 -28.36 0.26
N TYR A 472 15.57 -29.39 0.33
CA TYR A 472 15.38 -30.62 -0.43
C TYR A 472 14.11 -31.40 -0.03
N HIS A 473 13.66 -31.29 1.23
CA HIS A 473 12.40 -31.90 1.66
C HIS A 473 11.20 -31.29 0.95
N ALA A 474 11.14 -29.96 0.84
CA ALA A 474 10.07 -29.28 0.12
C ALA A 474 10.07 -29.63 -1.37
N LEU A 475 11.27 -29.74 -1.98
CA LEU A 475 11.41 -30.20 -3.35
C LEU A 475 10.89 -31.63 -3.53
N ALA A 476 11.23 -32.55 -2.64
CA ALA A 476 10.73 -33.93 -2.71
C ALA A 476 9.19 -33.98 -2.65
N GLN A 477 8.59 -33.23 -1.73
CA GLN A 477 7.12 -33.13 -1.63
C GLN A 477 6.49 -32.52 -2.88
N LEU A 478 7.13 -31.53 -3.50
CA LEU A 478 6.65 -30.91 -4.73
C LEU A 478 6.70 -31.87 -5.92
N LEU A 479 7.80 -32.61 -6.06
CA LEU A 479 7.95 -33.59 -7.13
C LEU A 479 6.92 -34.71 -6.99
N ASP A 480 6.69 -35.20 -5.77
CA ASP A 480 5.64 -36.17 -5.47
C ASP A 480 4.23 -35.63 -5.78
N PHE A 481 3.98 -34.35 -5.44
CA PHE A 481 2.73 -33.67 -5.79
C PHE A 481 2.52 -33.57 -7.30
N HIS A 482 3.55 -33.25 -8.09
CA HIS A 482 3.46 -33.21 -9.55
C HIS A 482 3.27 -34.60 -10.16
N GLU A 483 3.97 -35.63 -9.66
CA GLU A 483 3.84 -37.00 -10.15
C GLU A 483 2.43 -37.56 -9.92
N HIS A 484 1.78 -37.17 -8.81
CA HIS A 484 0.48 -37.69 -8.38
C HIS A 484 -0.65 -36.66 -8.47
N ALA A 485 -0.51 -35.59 -9.27
CA ALA A 485 -1.41 -34.44 -9.31
C ALA A 485 -2.89 -34.80 -9.62
N GLU A 486 -3.16 -35.89 -10.34
CA GLU A 486 -4.52 -36.36 -10.64
C GLU A 486 -5.22 -37.01 -9.44
N THR A 487 -4.45 -37.45 -8.45
CA THR A 487 -4.95 -38.24 -7.31
C THR A 487 -4.76 -37.55 -5.97
N MET A 488 -3.82 -36.61 -5.87
CA MET A 488 -3.63 -35.80 -4.68
C MET A 488 -4.62 -34.63 -4.62
N PRO A 489 -5.15 -34.30 -3.43
CA PRO A 489 -5.94 -33.09 -3.27
C PRO A 489 -5.13 -31.82 -3.60
N PRO A 490 -5.68 -30.83 -4.32
CA PRO A 490 -4.98 -29.59 -4.66
C PRO A 490 -4.41 -28.85 -3.45
N GLU A 491 -5.10 -28.93 -2.31
CA GLU A 491 -4.70 -28.29 -1.07
C GLU A 491 -3.40 -28.86 -0.46
N THR A 492 -2.89 -29.98 -0.97
CA THR A 492 -1.58 -30.56 -0.58
C THR A 492 -0.45 -29.54 -0.70
N ILE A 493 -0.53 -28.62 -1.66
CA ILE A 493 0.45 -27.55 -1.85
C ILE A 493 0.62 -26.65 -0.61
N LEU A 494 -0.43 -26.53 0.22
CA LEU A 494 -0.43 -25.74 1.47
C LEU A 494 0.35 -26.44 2.61
N THR A 495 0.78 -27.68 2.40
CA THR A 495 1.61 -28.45 3.34
C THR A 495 3.09 -28.47 2.93
N ILE A 496 3.43 -27.89 1.78
CA ILE A 496 4.80 -27.82 1.27
C ILE A 496 5.38 -26.45 1.64
N PRO A 497 6.48 -26.36 2.41
CA PRO A 497 7.00 -25.08 2.85
C PRO A 497 7.67 -24.32 1.70
N HIS A 498 7.15 -23.15 1.35
CA HIS A 498 7.69 -22.30 0.28
C HIS A 498 7.45 -20.81 0.52
N LEU A 499 8.14 -19.97 -0.24
CA LEU A 499 7.81 -18.56 -0.43
C LEU A 499 7.18 -18.41 -1.82
N MET A 500 6.23 -17.51 -1.98
CA MET A 500 5.60 -17.24 -3.27
C MET A 500 5.59 -15.74 -3.55
N LEU A 501 5.98 -15.37 -4.76
CA LEU A 501 5.73 -14.07 -5.35
C LEU A 501 4.69 -14.25 -6.45
N SER A 502 3.50 -13.71 -6.24
CA SER A 502 2.45 -13.62 -7.27
C SER A 502 2.10 -12.14 -7.54
N PHE A 503 1.25 -11.90 -8.54
CA PHE A 503 0.78 -10.56 -8.85
C PHE A 503 -0.74 -10.48 -8.83
N ALA A 504 -1.27 -9.62 -7.98
CA ALA A 504 -2.69 -9.52 -7.69
C ALA A 504 -3.25 -8.14 -8.02
N ASP A 505 -4.57 -8.02 -7.91
CA ASP A 505 -5.27 -6.74 -7.82
C ASP A 505 -5.02 -6.11 -6.43
N ARG A 506 -5.05 -4.77 -6.35
CA ARG A 506 -4.77 -4.04 -5.11
C ARG A 506 -5.69 -4.47 -3.97
N GLU A 507 -6.95 -4.74 -4.29
CA GLU A 507 -8.01 -5.11 -3.36
C GLU A 507 -7.82 -6.50 -2.76
N MET A 508 -6.99 -7.34 -3.37
CA MET A 508 -6.66 -8.68 -2.87
C MET A 508 -5.50 -8.67 -1.87
N LEU A 509 -4.74 -7.56 -1.78
CA LEU A 509 -3.63 -7.45 -0.87
C LEU A 509 -4.10 -7.24 0.58
N SER A 510 -3.46 -7.93 1.51
CA SER A 510 -3.62 -7.66 2.93
C SER A 510 -3.09 -6.27 3.27
N ARG A 511 -3.53 -5.73 4.41
CA ARG A 511 -3.03 -4.44 4.91
C ARG A 511 -1.51 -4.41 5.05
N GLU A 512 -0.92 -5.51 5.52
CA GLU A 512 0.52 -5.64 5.71
C GLU A 512 1.31 -5.52 4.38
N HIS A 513 0.78 -6.10 3.30
CA HIS A 513 1.33 -5.89 1.97
C HIS A 513 1.28 -4.41 1.55
N LEU A 514 0.12 -3.77 1.74
CA LEU A 514 -0.06 -2.35 1.37
C LEU A 514 0.86 -1.43 2.19
N ASP A 515 1.01 -1.69 3.48
CA ASP A 515 1.86 -0.91 4.39
C ASP A 515 3.34 -1.04 4.03
N THR A 516 3.82 -2.24 3.70
CA THR A 516 5.22 -2.46 3.29
C THR A 516 5.50 -1.90 1.89
N ILE A 517 4.56 -2.02 0.94
CA ILE A 517 4.65 -1.35 -0.37
C ILE A 517 4.74 0.16 -0.18
N LYS A 518 3.87 0.75 0.64
CA LYS A 518 3.90 2.19 0.96
C LYS A 518 5.23 2.60 1.60
N LEU A 519 5.74 1.81 2.55
CA LEU A 519 7.01 2.07 3.25
C LEU A 519 8.22 2.00 2.30
N SER A 520 8.16 1.15 1.28
CA SER A 520 9.22 0.99 0.27
C SER A 520 9.39 2.21 -0.66
N GLY A 521 8.34 3.02 -0.79
CA GLY A 521 8.26 4.11 -1.76
C GLY A 521 8.23 3.63 -3.23
N ILE A 522 8.00 2.34 -3.49
CA ILE A 522 7.75 1.79 -4.83
C ILE A 522 6.24 1.74 -5.06
N LYS A 523 5.82 2.14 -6.26
CA LYS A 523 4.41 2.32 -6.58
C LYS A 523 4.01 1.32 -7.65
N PHE A 524 3.00 0.50 -7.36
CA PHE A 524 2.43 -0.47 -8.30
C PHE A 524 1.07 0.03 -8.80
N ARG A 525 0.78 -0.17 -10.09
CA ARG A 525 -0.46 0.30 -10.72
C ARG A 525 -0.97 -0.72 -11.73
N GLY A 526 -2.28 -0.79 -11.87
CA GLY A 526 -2.97 -1.69 -12.80
C GLY A 526 -3.38 -3.03 -12.19
N LYS A 527 -4.35 -3.68 -12.83
CA LYS A 527 -4.87 -4.99 -12.42
C LYS A 527 -3.83 -6.10 -12.59
N GLY A 528 -3.72 -7.00 -11.62
CA GLY A 528 -2.79 -8.12 -11.62
C GLY A 528 -1.32 -7.70 -11.66
N LYS A 529 -0.99 -6.52 -11.11
CA LYS A 529 0.36 -5.94 -11.16
C LYS A 529 0.98 -5.74 -9.78
N TRP A 530 0.20 -5.89 -8.72
CA TRP A 530 0.66 -5.63 -7.37
C TRP A 530 1.37 -6.88 -6.82
N PRO A 531 2.62 -6.78 -6.35
CA PRO A 531 3.33 -7.93 -5.81
C PRO A 531 2.65 -8.42 -4.54
N HIS A 532 2.35 -9.70 -4.52
CA HIS A 532 1.77 -10.42 -3.40
C HIS A 532 2.78 -11.46 -2.94
N LEU A 533 3.38 -11.22 -1.77
CA LEU A 533 4.47 -11.99 -1.19
C LEU A 533 3.90 -12.85 -0.06
N GLU A 534 3.96 -14.15 -0.21
CA GLU A 534 3.38 -15.08 0.76
C GLU A 534 4.42 -16.10 1.23
N GLU A 535 4.40 -16.36 2.53
CA GLU A 535 5.09 -17.48 3.16
C GLU A 535 4.09 -18.59 3.47
N PHE A 536 4.35 -19.76 2.93
CA PHE A 536 3.61 -20.98 3.21
C PHE A 536 4.32 -21.75 4.32
N VAL A 537 3.73 -21.72 5.51
CA VAL A 537 4.10 -22.57 6.63
C VAL A 537 3.17 -23.78 6.62
N PRO A 538 3.68 -25.03 6.62
CA PRO A 538 2.86 -26.23 6.44
C PRO A 538 1.65 -26.29 7.39
N GLY A 539 0.45 -26.38 6.82
CA GLY A 539 -0.82 -26.47 7.56
C GLY A 539 -1.36 -25.13 8.09
N TYR A 540 -0.66 -24.02 7.89
CA TYR A 540 -1.11 -22.68 8.26
C TYR A 540 -1.63 -21.90 7.05
N THR A 541 -2.46 -20.88 7.29
CA THR A 541 -2.84 -19.95 6.23
C THR A 541 -1.61 -19.18 5.74
N PRO A 542 -1.47 -18.93 4.42
CA PRO A 542 -0.41 -18.07 3.90
C PRO A 542 -0.41 -16.70 4.60
N VAL A 543 0.78 -16.19 4.87
CA VAL A 543 0.99 -14.89 5.54
C VAL A 543 2.08 -14.11 4.83
N PHE A 544 2.18 -12.81 5.09
CA PHE A 544 3.34 -12.04 4.65
C PHE A 544 4.62 -12.61 5.31
N PRO A 545 5.75 -12.74 4.58
CA PRO A 545 6.99 -13.24 5.14
C PRO A 545 7.51 -12.36 6.28
N GLU A 546 7.95 -12.99 7.37
CA GLU A 546 8.54 -12.32 8.53
C GLU A 546 9.91 -12.92 8.90
N GLY A 547 10.69 -12.23 9.73
CA GLY A 547 11.94 -12.77 10.30
C GLY A 547 12.96 -13.20 9.25
N GLU A 548 13.47 -14.44 9.39
CA GLU A 548 14.48 -15.03 8.47
C GLU A 548 13.98 -15.06 7.01
N ALA A 549 12.70 -15.40 6.81
CA ALA A 549 12.11 -15.48 5.47
C ALA A 549 12.11 -14.11 4.78
N LEU A 550 11.80 -13.04 5.52
CA LEU A 550 11.82 -11.67 4.99
C LEU A 550 13.24 -11.17 4.73
N SER A 551 14.20 -11.49 5.61
CA SER A 551 15.59 -11.06 5.43
C SER A 551 16.30 -11.78 4.27
N ASP A 552 15.88 -13.00 3.94
CA ASP A 552 16.43 -13.78 2.83
C ASP A 552 15.96 -13.28 1.44
N LEU A 553 14.80 -12.63 1.37
CA LEU A 553 14.15 -12.26 0.10
C LEU A 553 15.01 -11.42 -0.85
N PRO A 554 15.71 -10.34 -0.43
CA PRO A 554 16.50 -9.53 -1.36
C PRO A 554 17.56 -10.35 -2.10
N LEU A 555 18.33 -11.15 -1.35
CA LEU A 555 19.42 -11.95 -1.93
C LEU A 555 18.87 -13.11 -2.77
N LEU A 556 17.81 -13.76 -2.29
CA LEU A 556 17.13 -14.82 -3.03
C LEU A 556 16.59 -14.28 -4.37
N MET A 557 15.84 -13.18 -4.33
CA MET A 557 15.19 -12.59 -5.50
C MET A 557 16.20 -12.00 -6.50
N ASP A 558 17.32 -11.44 -6.03
CA ASP A 558 18.42 -10.98 -6.88
C ASP A 558 19.04 -12.15 -7.68
N GLN A 559 19.32 -13.27 -7.00
CA GLN A 559 19.85 -14.45 -7.70
C GLN A 559 18.81 -15.11 -8.61
N VAL A 560 17.53 -15.10 -8.22
CA VAL A 560 16.42 -15.52 -9.07
C VAL A 560 16.37 -14.67 -10.34
N ALA A 561 16.31 -13.35 -10.22
CA ALA A 561 16.28 -12.44 -11.36
C ALA A 561 17.48 -12.66 -12.30
N LEU A 562 18.68 -12.87 -11.74
CA LEU A 562 19.88 -13.19 -12.52
C LEU A 562 19.76 -14.51 -13.30
N VAL A 563 19.25 -15.58 -12.69
CA VAL A 563 19.05 -16.86 -13.38
C VAL A 563 17.96 -16.74 -14.43
N LEU A 564 16.87 -16.02 -14.14
CA LEU A 564 15.79 -15.77 -15.10
C LEU A 564 16.28 -15.00 -16.34
N HIS A 565 17.10 -13.96 -16.17
CA HIS A 565 17.73 -13.26 -17.30
C HIS A 565 18.59 -14.19 -18.15
N ARG A 566 19.43 -15.01 -17.50
CA ARG A 566 20.28 -15.98 -18.20
C ARG A 566 19.45 -17.00 -18.97
N ALA A 567 18.42 -17.56 -18.35
CA ALA A 567 17.56 -18.57 -18.96
C ALA A 567 16.71 -18.00 -20.11
N LYS A 568 16.36 -16.70 -20.05
CA LYS A 568 15.71 -16.01 -21.17
C LYS A 568 16.62 -15.86 -22.39
N GLU A 569 17.91 -15.64 -22.18
CA GLU A 569 18.91 -15.54 -23.25
C GLU A 569 19.35 -16.92 -23.77
N ASP A 570 19.53 -17.88 -22.86
CA ASP A 570 19.96 -19.25 -23.11
C ASP A 570 19.23 -20.21 -22.15
N PRO A 571 18.09 -20.80 -22.56
CA PRO A 571 17.37 -21.78 -21.74
C PRO A 571 18.23 -22.99 -21.36
N GLY A 572 19.26 -23.28 -22.17
CA GLY A 572 20.23 -24.32 -21.90
C GLY A 572 21.06 -24.06 -20.65
N CYS A 573 21.07 -22.84 -20.09
CA CYS A 573 21.84 -22.53 -18.89
C CYS A 573 21.32 -23.19 -17.62
N LEU A 574 20.07 -23.69 -17.63
CA LEU A 574 19.48 -24.46 -16.53
C LEU A 574 19.94 -25.93 -16.54
N PHE A 575 20.47 -26.38 -17.67
CA PHE A 575 20.85 -27.77 -17.92
C PHE A 575 22.33 -27.86 -18.32
N ARG A 576 22.90 -29.05 -18.24
CA ARG A 576 24.23 -29.32 -18.77
C ARG A 576 24.21 -30.56 -19.63
N GLU A 577 24.78 -30.42 -20.84
CA GLU A 577 24.87 -31.54 -21.77
C GLU A 577 25.72 -32.66 -21.17
N GLY A 578 25.09 -33.83 -20.96
CA GLY A 578 25.73 -35.01 -20.37
C GLY A 578 25.41 -35.25 -18.89
N ASP A 579 24.75 -34.31 -18.21
CA ASP A 579 24.28 -34.52 -16.84
C ASP A 579 22.98 -35.36 -16.80
N PRO A 580 22.68 -36.05 -15.68
CA PRO A 580 21.41 -36.76 -15.49
C PRO A 580 20.19 -35.84 -15.66
N PHE A 581 19.06 -36.41 -16.11
CA PHE A 581 17.80 -35.66 -16.35
C PHE A 581 17.22 -35.00 -15.09
N ASP A 582 17.57 -35.49 -13.92
CA ASP A 582 17.20 -35.00 -12.58
C ASP A 582 18.27 -34.06 -11.97
N SER A 583 19.22 -33.59 -12.77
CA SER A 583 20.18 -32.58 -12.34
C SER A 583 19.56 -31.19 -12.31
N ILE A 584 19.72 -30.49 -11.19
CA ILE A 584 19.18 -29.15 -10.96
C ILE A 584 20.35 -28.18 -10.77
N LEU A 585 20.32 -27.06 -11.51
CA LEU A 585 21.24 -25.94 -11.30
C LEU A 585 21.02 -25.34 -9.90
N VAL A 586 22.05 -25.25 -9.08
CA VAL A 586 22.07 -24.58 -7.78
C VAL A 586 23.11 -23.47 -7.75
N ARG A 587 22.66 -22.23 -7.58
CA ARG A 587 23.51 -21.05 -7.33
C ARG A 587 24.06 -21.12 -5.91
N THR A 588 25.37 -21.33 -5.79
CA THR A 588 26.05 -21.53 -4.51
C THR A 588 27.00 -20.37 -4.20
N PRO A 589 26.89 -19.73 -3.03
CA PRO A 589 27.82 -18.68 -2.63
C PRO A 589 29.17 -19.28 -2.18
N SER A 590 30.27 -18.63 -2.53
CA SER A 590 31.64 -18.91 -2.10
C SER A 590 32.33 -17.64 -1.57
N GLY A 591 33.03 -17.74 -0.44
CA GLY A 591 33.73 -16.61 0.21
C GLY A 591 33.16 -16.21 1.59
N SER A 592 33.75 -15.19 2.21
CA SER A 592 33.37 -14.69 3.55
C SER A 592 32.59 -13.37 3.50
N SER A 593 31.71 -13.15 4.49
CA SER A 593 30.78 -12.02 4.62
C SER A 593 31.35 -10.67 4.16
N GLY A 594 30.81 -10.14 3.06
CA GLY A 594 31.13 -8.82 2.48
C GLY A 594 31.59 -8.83 1.01
N ARG A 595 32.02 -9.98 0.48
CA ARG A 595 32.27 -10.20 -0.95
C ARG A 595 31.95 -11.65 -1.34
N LEU A 596 30.65 -11.96 -1.44
CA LEU A 596 30.20 -13.25 -1.95
C LEU A 596 30.56 -13.36 -3.43
N LYS A 597 31.20 -14.47 -3.80
CA LYS A 597 31.25 -14.95 -5.19
C LYS A 597 30.16 -15.99 -5.34
N TRP A 598 29.60 -16.13 -6.54
CA TRP A 598 28.57 -17.11 -6.82
C TRP A 598 29.05 -18.08 -7.89
N GLU A 599 28.78 -19.36 -7.66
CA GLU A 599 29.15 -20.46 -8.54
C GLU A 599 27.92 -21.27 -8.92
N ASP A 600 27.88 -21.75 -10.16
CA ASP A 600 26.86 -22.70 -10.62
C ASP A 600 27.30 -24.11 -10.27
N ARG A 601 26.47 -24.84 -9.53
CA ARG A 601 26.61 -26.28 -9.29
C ARG A 601 25.44 -27.01 -9.90
N TYR A 602 25.67 -28.18 -10.46
CA TYR A 602 24.62 -29.02 -11.02
C TYR A 602 24.56 -30.24 -10.11
N GLU A 603 23.48 -30.34 -9.36
CA GLU A 603 23.31 -31.35 -8.32
C GLU A 603 22.24 -32.33 -8.78
N THR A 604 22.54 -33.63 -8.76
CA THR A 604 21.54 -34.67 -8.99
C THR A 604 20.68 -34.78 -7.75
N PHE A 605 19.36 -34.64 -7.91
CA PHE A 605 18.42 -34.78 -6.81
C PHE A 605 18.43 -36.21 -6.27
N ASP A 606 18.60 -36.37 -4.97
CA ASP A 606 18.41 -37.64 -4.27
C ASP A 606 17.09 -37.59 -3.49
N PRO A 607 16.09 -38.42 -3.84
CA PRO A 607 14.82 -38.49 -3.12
C PRO A 607 14.96 -38.77 -1.63
N GLU A 608 16.05 -39.40 -1.18
CA GLU A 608 16.30 -39.68 0.24
C GLU A 608 16.65 -38.40 1.04
N TRP A 609 17.04 -37.30 0.40
CA TRP A 609 17.35 -36.02 1.06
C TRP A 609 16.13 -35.38 1.75
N GLY A 610 14.92 -35.83 1.42
CA GLY A 610 13.67 -35.43 2.08
C GLY A 610 13.28 -36.27 3.30
N GLY A 611 13.97 -37.37 3.60
CA GLY A 611 13.57 -38.27 4.69
C GLY A 611 13.93 -37.74 6.07
N LYS A 612 13.06 -36.96 6.73
CA LYS A 612 13.15 -36.79 8.18
C LYS A 612 12.51 -38.00 8.86
N GLY A 613 13.27 -38.70 9.71
CA GLY A 613 12.70 -39.72 10.58
C GLY A 613 11.62 -39.09 11.47
N VAL A 614 10.42 -39.68 11.48
CA VAL A 614 9.32 -39.20 12.33
C VAL A 614 9.41 -39.92 13.68
N HIS A 615 9.33 -39.18 14.78
CA HIS A 615 9.25 -39.80 16.10
C HIS A 615 7.81 -40.26 16.34
N ILE A 616 7.62 -41.56 16.51
CA ILE A 616 6.30 -42.13 16.78
C ILE A 616 5.99 -41.96 18.27
N ASP A 617 5.10 -41.02 18.64
CA ASP A 617 4.66 -40.78 20.01
C ASP A 617 3.30 -41.44 20.28
N TYR A 618 3.26 -42.40 21.21
CA TYR A 618 2.01 -42.96 21.72
C TYR A 618 2.15 -43.53 23.13
N SER A 619 1.02 -43.59 23.83
CA SER A 619 0.90 -44.16 25.16
C SER A 619 0.88 -45.69 25.10
N LEU A 620 1.86 -46.33 25.74
CA LEU A 620 1.89 -47.79 25.93
C LEU A 620 0.62 -48.31 26.61
N LYS A 621 -0.01 -47.48 27.47
CA LYS A 621 -1.27 -47.81 28.14
C LYS A 621 -2.41 -47.89 27.12
N THR A 622 -2.57 -46.89 26.27
CA THR A 622 -3.64 -46.84 25.25
C THR A 622 -3.46 -47.97 24.24
N ARG A 623 -2.22 -48.22 23.81
CA ARG A 623 -1.88 -49.37 22.95
C ARG A 623 -2.26 -50.70 23.61
N ALA A 624 -1.97 -50.85 24.91
CA ALA A 624 -2.35 -52.05 25.67
C ALA A 624 -3.88 -52.19 25.79
N GLU A 625 -4.61 -51.09 26.02
CA GLU A 625 -6.08 -51.09 26.06
C GLU A 625 -6.66 -51.60 24.73
N VAL A 626 -6.20 -51.08 23.59
CA VAL A 626 -6.62 -51.55 22.26
C VAL A 626 -6.33 -53.04 22.07
N SER A 627 -5.15 -53.52 22.49
CA SER A 627 -4.77 -54.94 22.35
C SER A 627 -5.67 -55.92 23.10
N GLN A 628 -6.39 -55.45 24.14
CA GLN A 628 -7.32 -56.26 24.92
C GLN A 628 -8.76 -56.25 24.37
N LEU A 629 -9.05 -55.39 23.39
CA LEU A 629 -10.37 -55.36 22.76
C LEU A 629 -10.59 -56.61 21.91
N SER A 630 -11.85 -57.06 21.86
CA SER A 630 -12.28 -58.14 20.99
C SER A 630 -12.15 -57.72 19.52
N GLU A 631 -11.78 -58.65 18.65
CA GLU A 631 -11.72 -58.40 17.21
C GLU A 631 -13.14 -58.39 16.62
N GLY A 632 -13.48 -57.35 15.87
CA GLY A 632 -14.73 -57.22 15.12
C GLY A 632 -14.54 -57.59 13.64
N PRO A 633 -15.61 -57.95 12.90
CA PRO A 633 -15.52 -58.36 11.49
C PRO A 633 -15.24 -57.22 10.50
N GLN A 634 -15.28 -55.95 10.95
CA GLN A 634 -15.23 -54.76 10.11
C GLN A 634 -13.86 -54.54 9.47
N VAL A 635 -13.88 -53.99 8.25
CA VAL A 635 -12.70 -53.42 7.58
C VAL A 635 -12.86 -51.90 7.59
N VAL A 636 -11.91 -51.21 8.20
CA VAL A 636 -11.97 -49.75 8.38
C VAL A 636 -10.94 -49.09 7.48
N GLN A 637 -11.37 -48.12 6.68
CA GLN A 637 -10.50 -47.25 5.88
C GLN A 637 -10.10 -46.04 6.72
N VAL A 638 -8.82 -45.74 6.76
CA VAL A 638 -8.25 -44.65 7.56
C VAL A 638 -7.47 -43.71 6.67
N ASP A 639 -7.82 -42.43 6.74
CA ASP A 639 -7.08 -41.37 6.07
C ASP A 639 -7.10 -40.08 6.90
N LEU A 640 -6.15 -39.20 6.59
CA LEU A 640 -6.04 -37.87 7.18
C LEU A 640 -6.34 -36.84 6.10
N VAL A 641 -7.39 -36.06 6.32
CA VAL A 641 -7.89 -35.11 5.32
C VAL A 641 -7.74 -33.70 5.85
N MET A 642 -7.06 -32.84 5.09
CA MET A 642 -7.03 -31.41 5.40
C MET A 642 -8.34 -30.76 4.98
N LEU A 643 -8.93 -29.94 5.85
CA LEU A 643 -10.11 -29.16 5.51
C LEU A 643 -9.69 -27.83 4.86
N PRO A 644 -10.26 -27.45 3.70
CA PRO A 644 -9.86 -26.23 2.99
C PRO A 644 -10.36 -24.94 3.66
N THR A 645 -11.23 -25.04 4.66
CA THR A 645 -11.76 -23.88 5.40
C THR A 645 -10.86 -23.57 6.60
N PRO A 646 -10.15 -22.43 6.60
CA PRO A 646 -9.22 -22.11 7.67
C PRO A 646 -9.95 -21.73 8.95
N VAL A 647 -9.34 -22.05 10.09
CA VAL A 647 -9.77 -21.63 11.42
C VAL A 647 -8.80 -20.57 11.94
N LYS A 648 -9.34 -19.45 12.44
CA LYS A 648 -8.56 -18.38 13.04
C LYS A 648 -9.13 -18.01 14.41
N GLU A 649 -8.39 -18.40 15.45
CA GLU A 649 -8.66 -17.94 16.82
C GLU A 649 -8.10 -16.53 17.05
N LYS A 650 -8.76 -15.74 17.91
CA LYS A 650 -8.31 -14.38 18.23
C LYS A 650 -6.87 -14.41 18.78
N GLY A 651 -5.95 -13.75 18.07
CA GLY A 651 -4.54 -13.64 18.47
C GLY A 651 -3.66 -14.84 18.12
N LYS A 652 -4.14 -15.81 17.33
CA LYS A 652 -3.33 -16.92 16.81
C LYS A 652 -3.22 -16.87 15.27
N LYS A 653 -2.21 -17.55 14.73
CA LYS A 653 -2.08 -17.78 13.28
C LYS A 653 -3.28 -18.60 12.79
N GLY A 654 -3.82 -18.23 11.63
CA GLY A 654 -4.84 -19.03 10.96
C GLY A 654 -4.25 -20.36 10.52
N TYR A 655 -5.03 -21.43 10.58
CA TYR A 655 -4.58 -22.76 10.18
C TYR A 655 -5.68 -23.58 9.52
N PHE A 656 -5.29 -24.59 8.74
CA PHE A 656 -6.19 -25.56 8.16
C PHE A 656 -6.32 -26.76 9.10
N PRO A 657 -7.53 -27.08 9.59
CA PRO A 657 -7.74 -28.26 10.42
C PRO A 657 -7.52 -29.55 9.63
N PHE A 658 -7.07 -30.59 10.31
CA PHE A 658 -6.97 -31.93 9.74
C PHE A 658 -8.00 -32.84 10.42
N MET A 659 -8.61 -33.74 9.65
CA MET A 659 -9.59 -34.69 10.14
C MET A 659 -9.06 -36.10 9.89
N LEU A 660 -8.80 -36.83 10.97
CA LEU A 660 -8.54 -38.26 10.92
C LEU A 660 -9.88 -38.97 10.84
N LEU A 661 -10.11 -39.69 9.74
CA LEU A 661 -11.38 -40.37 9.46
C LEU A 661 -11.21 -41.88 9.56
N LEU A 662 -12.16 -42.55 10.22
CA LEU A 662 -12.31 -43.99 10.21
C LEU A 662 -13.64 -44.30 9.52
N VAL A 663 -13.60 -44.95 8.36
CA VAL A 663 -14.79 -45.26 7.55
C VAL A 663 -14.96 -46.77 7.42
N ASP A 664 -16.13 -47.30 7.77
CA ASP A 664 -16.43 -48.71 7.56
C ASP A 664 -16.58 -48.99 6.06
N LYS A 665 -15.72 -49.85 5.51
CA LYS A 665 -15.65 -50.14 4.07
C LYS A 665 -16.94 -50.75 3.51
N GLN A 666 -17.72 -51.45 4.34
CA GLN A 666 -18.91 -52.13 3.86
C GLN A 666 -20.13 -51.21 3.82
N SER A 667 -20.29 -50.35 4.82
CA SER A 667 -21.48 -49.52 5.00
C SER A 667 -21.28 -48.05 4.61
N GLY A 668 -20.04 -47.57 4.47
CA GLY A 668 -19.72 -46.17 4.26
C GLY A 668 -19.94 -45.28 5.49
N ILE A 669 -20.34 -45.87 6.63
CA ILE A 669 -20.54 -45.15 7.88
C ILE A 669 -19.18 -44.70 8.42
N VAL A 670 -19.14 -43.51 9.03
CA VAL A 670 -17.96 -42.96 9.73
C VAL A 670 -18.07 -43.24 11.22
N PRO A 671 -17.62 -44.40 11.74
CA PRO A 671 -17.76 -44.74 13.15
C PRO A 671 -16.79 -44.01 14.09
N GLY A 672 -15.75 -43.37 13.56
CA GLY A 672 -14.77 -42.60 14.34
C GLY A 672 -14.22 -41.42 13.56
N MET A 673 -13.96 -40.31 14.26
CA MET A 673 -13.34 -39.13 13.68
C MET A 673 -12.61 -38.33 14.75
N ALA A 674 -11.45 -37.78 14.40
CA ALA A 674 -10.72 -36.86 15.26
C ALA A 674 -10.30 -35.61 14.50
N MET A 675 -10.60 -34.44 15.08
CA MET A 675 -10.09 -33.16 14.62
C MET A 675 -8.70 -32.90 15.20
N LEU A 676 -7.76 -32.59 14.32
CA LEU A 676 -6.36 -32.34 14.59
C LEU A 676 -6.00 -30.92 14.18
N THR A 677 -5.03 -30.34 14.89
CA THR A 677 -4.50 -29.01 14.60
C THR A 677 -3.00 -29.11 14.30
N PRO A 678 -2.47 -28.30 13.37
CA PRO A 678 -1.04 -28.27 13.06
C PRO A 678 -0.23 -27.47 14.09
N GLN A 679 -0.75 -27.31 15.32
CA GLN A 679 -0.04 -26.60 16.41
C GLN A 679 0.77 -27.62 17.24
N PRO A 680 2.02 -27.31 17.61
CA PRO A 680 2.79 -26.11 17.26
C PRO A 680 3.30 -26.08 15.81
N ASP A 681 3.39 -27.23 15.15
CA ASP A 681 3.75 -27.38 13.74
C ASP A 681 3.15 -28.69 13.16
N LEU A 682 3.12 -28.81 11.83
CA LEU A 682 2.54 -29.96 11.12
C LEU A 682 3.25 -31.28 11.43
N HIS A 683 4.57 -31.24 11.66
CA HIS A 683 5.35 -32.44 11.97
C HIS A 683 4.95 -33.00 13.34
N THR A 684 4.89 -32.15 14.38
CA THR A 684 4.42 -32.53 15.72
C THR A 684 2.97 -33.07 15.68
N MET A 685 2.12 -32.51 14.81
CA MET A 685 0.77 -33.07 14.61
C MET A 685 0.83 -34.49 14.04
N TYR A 686 1.67 -34.74 13.02
CA TYR A 686 1.86 -36.08 12.46
C TYR A 686 2.37 -37.09 13.49
N GLU A 687 3.29 -36.68 14.38
CA GLU A 687 3.79 -37.51 15.48
C GLU A 687 2.68 -37.95 16.44
N SER A 688 1.60 -37.16 16.57
CA SER A 688 0.45 -37.46 17.45
C SER A 688 -0.59 -38.41 16.85
N ILE A 689 -0.55 -38.64 15.52
CA ILE A 689 -1.57 -39.45 14.81
C ILE A 689 -1.67 -40.88 15.35
N PRO A 690 -0.56 -41.61 15.59
CA PRO A 690 -0.58 -42.91 16.26
C PRO A 690 -1.44 -42.94 17.53
N GLN A 691 -1.21 -41.98 18.44
CA GLN A 691 -1.95 -41.89 19.69
C GLN A 691 -3.45 -41.62 19.44
N LYS A 692 -3.78 -40.73 18.50
CA LYS A 692 -5.17 -40.40 18.16
C LYS A 692 -5.91 -41.56 17.53
N LEU A 693 -5.27 -42.32 16.65
CA LEU A 693 -5.91 -43.51 16.08
C LEU A 693 -6.20 -44.57 17.14
N LEU A 694 -5.27 -44.80 18.09
CA LEU A 694 -5.52 -45.74 19.19
C LEU A 694 -6.66 -45.29 20.11
N GLU A 695 -6.77 -43.99 20.38
CA GLU A 695 -7.90 -43.40 21.12
C GLU A 695 -9.23 -43.66 20.39
N GLU A 696 -9.27 -43.41 19.07
CA GLU A 696 -10.47 -43.66 18.27
C GLU A 696 -10.83 -45.15 18.22
N ILE A 697 -9.87 -46.07 18.07
CA ILE A 697 -10.14 -47.52 18.14
C ILE A 697 -10.64 -47.93 19.53
N THR A 698 -10.13 -47.30 20.60
CA THR A 698 -10.63 -47.52 21.95
C THR A 698 -12.09 -47.08 22.07
N ASN A 699 -12.44 -45.94 21.47
CA ASN A 699 -13.81 -45.42 21.43
C ASN A 699 -14.75 -46.32 20.60
N LEU A 700 -14.26 -46.96 19.53
CA LEU A 700 -15.01 -47.98 18.77
C LEU A 700 -15.38 -49.19 19.64
N GLY A 701 -14.55 -49.51 20.64
CA GLY A 701 -14.76 -50.63 21.56
C GLY A 701 -14.44 -52.01 21.01
N PHE A 702 -13.88 -52.10 19.78
CA PHE A 702 -13.41 -53.34 19.16
C PHE A 702 -12.20 -53.07 18.26
N ARG A 703 -11.36 -54.08 18.03
CA ARG A 703 -10.29 -54.02 17.01
C ARG A 703 -10.86 -54.39 15.64
N PRO A 704 -10.76 -53.54 14.60
CA PRO A 704 -11.14 -53.92 13.25
C PRO A 704 -10.34 -55.12 12.74
N LYS A 705 -10.99 -55.99 11.95
CA LYS A 705 -10.32 -57.13 11.29
C LYS A 705 -9.16 -56.68 10.41
N LYS A 706 -9.32 -55.54 9.75
CA LYS A 706 -8.32 -54.93 8.87
C LYS A 706 -8.48 -53.40 8.89
N ILE A 707 -7.35 -52.71 8.83
CA ILE A 707 -7.28 -51.25 8.71
C ILE A 707 -6.59 -50.94 7.38
N GLU A 708 -7.31 -50.36 6.43
CA GLU A 708 -6.80 -49.98 5.12
C GLU A 708 -6.33 -48.52 5.14
N ILE A 709 -5.13 -48.25 4.64
CA ILE A 709 -4.52 -46.92 4.60
C ILE A 709 -3.96 -46.68 3.20
N ARG A 710 -4.24 -45.53 2.60
CA ARG A 710 -3.71 -45.17 1.26
C ARG A 710 -2.40 -44.40 1.33
N SER A 711 -2.33 -43.38 2.18
CA SER A 711 -1.16 -42.52 2.32
C SER A 711 0.08 -43.28 2.80
N GLU A 712 1.19 -43.13 2.09
CA GLU A 712 2.48 -43.72 2.48
C GLU A 712 2.97 -43.19 3.83
N LEU A 713 2.89 -41.87 4.01
CA LEU A 713 3.24 -41.21 5.27
C LEU A 713 2.44 -41.82 6.43
N LEU A 714 1.11 -41.88 6.31
CA LEU A 714 0.26 -42.45 7.37
C LEU A 714 0.57 -43.93 7.61
N PHE A 715 0.81 -44.70 6.56
CA PHE A 715 1.16 -46.11 6.71
C PHE A 715 2.47 -46.29 7.48
N VAL A 716 3.49 -45.48 7.18
CA VAL A 716 4.77 -45.48 7.91
C VAL A 716 4.57 -45.14 9.39
N LEU A 717 3.77 -44.12 9.70
CA LEU A 717 3.47 -43.72 11.07
C LEU A 717 2.69 -44.77 11.86
N LEU A 718 1.77 -45.48 11.19
CA LEU A 718 0.76 -46.31 11.86
C LEU A 718 1.09 -47.80 11.87
N GLN A 719 1.88 -48.31 10.92
CA GLN A 719 2.02 -49.76 10.73
C GLN A 719 2.58 -50.48 11.96
N GLU A 720 3.56 -49.90 12.65
CA GLU A 720 4.25 -50.54 13.77
C GLU A 720 3.34 -50.54 14.99
N VAL A 721 2.81 -49.37 15.37
CA VAL A 721 1.90 -49.21 16.51
C VAL A 721 0.62 -50.06 16.36
N LEU A 722 0.06 -50.16 15.15
CA LEU A 722 -1.13 -50.96 14.90
C LEU A 722 -0.82 -52.46 15.02
N LYS A 723 0.30 -52.94 14.49
CA LYS A 723 0.73 -54.35 14.65
C LYS A 723 0.96 -54.68 16.13
N GLU A 724 1.60 -53.79 16.89
CA GLU A 724 1.82 -53.98 18.32
C GLU A 724 0.53 -53.94 19.15
N ALA A 725 -0.48 -53.21 18.68
CA ALA A 725 -1.84 -53.23 19.23
C ALA A 725 -2.68 -54.43 18.74
N TYR A 726 -2.08 -55.37 18.01
CA TYR A 726 -2.70 -56.52 17.37
C TYR A 726 -3.76 -56.18 16.29
N CYS A 727 -3.74 -54.98 15.72
CA CYS A 727 -4.52 -54.66 14.52
C CYS A 727 -3.79 -55.12 13.26
N SER A 728 -4.52 -55.24 12.14
CA SER A 728 -3.97 -55.65 10.83
C SER A 728 -3.97 -54.49 9.83
N PRO A 729 -2.93 -53.63 9.80
CA PRO A 729 -2.81 -52.56 8.80
C PRO A 729 -2.44 -53.10 7.42
N GLU A 730 -3.04 -52.53 6.37
CA GLU A 730 -2.74 -52.83 4.96
C GLU A 730 -2.68 -51.53 4.14
N ARG A 731 -1.63 -51.37 3.34
CA ARG A 731 -1.55 -50.28 2.36
C ARG A 731 -2.39 -50.64 1.14
N VAL A 732 -3.25 -49.73 0.70
CA VAL A 732 -4.12 -49.90 -0.47
C VAL A 732 -3.98 -48.70 -1.41
N GLU A 733 -4.32 -48.86 -2.69
CA GLU A 733 -4.25 -47.75 -3.66
C GLU A 733 -5.53 -46.89 -3.68
N GLN A 734 -6.70 -47.48 -3.36
CA GLN A 734 -8.00 -46.82 -3.50
C GLN A 734 -8.89 -47.06 -2.27
N MET A 735 -9.63 -46.01 -1.86
CA MET A 735 -10.55 -46.06 -0.72
C MET A 735 -11.89 -45.38 -1.08
N PRO A 736 -12.71 -45.96 -1.98
CA PRO A 736 -13.86 -45.27 -2.59
C PRO A 736 -14.93 -44.85 -1.58
N GLN A 737 -15.12 -45.61 -0.48
CA GLN A 737 -16.08 -45.23 0.57
C GLN A 737 -15.59 -44.06 1.40
N LEU A 738 -14.27 -44.00 1.65
CA LEU A 738 -13.66 -42.84 2.27
C LEU A 738 -13.71 -41.62 1.35
N ASP A 739 -13.43 -41.78 0.06
CA ASP A 739 -13.52 -40.69 -0.93
C ASP A 739 -14.95 -40.13 -1.01
N GLU A 740 -15.98 -40.98 -0.99
CA GLU A 740 -17.39 -40.56 -0.94
C GLU A 740 -17.73 -39.82 0.37
N ALA A 741 -17.22 -40.28 1.51
CA ALA A 741 -17.41 -39.60 2.80
C ALA A 741 -16.75 -38.21 2.81
N VAL A 742 -15.54 -38.09 2.26
CA VAL A 742 -14.81 -36.82 2.15
C VAL A 742 -15.52 -35.85 1.21
N GLU A 743 -15.99 -36.32 0.05
CA GLU A 743 -16.72 -35.47 -0.90
C GLU A 743 -18.04 -34.97 -0.30
N SER A 744 -18.76 -35.84 0.40
CA SER A 744 -19.95 -35.46 1.15
C SER A 744 -19.65 -34.39 2.20
N LEU A 745 -18.58 -34.55 3.00
CA LEU A 745 -18.15 -33.56 3.99
C LEU A 745 -17.79 -32.21 3.33
N ARG A 746 -17.03 -32.23 2.23
CA ARG A 746 -16.65 -31.02 1.49
C ARG A 746 -17.88 -30.28 0.96
N SER A 747 -18.87 -30.98 0.42
CA SER A 747 -20.09 -30.36 -0.09
C SER A 747 -20.92 -29.64 1.01
N HIS A 748 -20.85 -30.10 2.26
CA HIS A 748 -21.54 -29.46 3.40
C HIS A 748 -20.75 -28.28 4.01
N LEU A 749 -19.44 -28.24 3.80
CA LEU A 749 -18.54 -27.21 4.32
C LEU A 749 -18.22 -26.11 3.29
N ALA A 750 -18.58 -26.30 2.02
CA ALA A 750 -18.50 -25.28 0.99
C ALA A 750 -19.53 -24.16 1.27
N PRO A 751 -19.11 -22.88 1.31
CA PRO A 751 -19.99 -21.74 1.58
C PRO A 751 -21.03 -21.46 0.49
#